data_AF-A0A939U142-F1
#
_entry.id   AF-A0A939U142-F1
#
_cell.length_a   1.000
_cell.length_b   1.000
_cell.length_c   1.000
_cell.angle_alpha   90.00
_cell.angle_beta   90.00
_cell.angle_gamma   90.00
#
_symmetry.space_group_name_H-M   'P 1'
#
loop_
_entity.id
_entity.type
_entity.pdbx_description
1 polymer ?
#
loop_
_entity_poly.entity_id
_entity_poly.type
_entity_poly.pdbx_seq_one_letter_code
_entity_poly.pdbx_strand_id
1 'polypeptide(L)'
;MAKIIRFSVLVAILIGLASATAYSKVTLPSVFSDNMVFQQNTQAAVWGWTDSGKKVTIRPSWTNRKTVATPDADGKWSARIQTPAAGGPYTVVISDGEKITLKNVLVGEVWFCSGQSNMQMPMRGFRGQPVEGAADAVISANPSRPIRMCTVKHTASLTPASDCKCTWKEHTPEAVASTSATAYWFALKMQEVLGVPIGILITEWGGSTIETWIDRETISSKFPGEFDLSFLDGTELPKKQHQTPCTLFNGQVNPLIPFTFKGMLWYQGEANRGRAEQYVRLQKEYVDMMRRLFDNPDAPFYYVQIAPYSYNDKDSYTSGYLCEAQEKALALIPHSGMATTLDGGEPGCIHPRKKKDVGDRLAYLALVNDYGFKGINPIAPTYESSKFEEGNAIVTMKINDSGISPVGQDITGFELAGSDMIFHPAVGRVKDARTVIVNSPDVPAPVAVRYCFRNWSEGNLCNNWGIPAGPFRSDDWENERFNGKSLRVMSYNIRNCKAKDEDNAWDIRRDATPAMILDIHPDIFGVQEAYQNQVDYILETCPDYKMVGVGRDDGVQKGEQMSVYYDTKRLDLVEWGTYWLSETPDEPSIGWDAAHKRTATWALMEQKASGRRFFFVNTHLDHKGKVARREGLAVIYNNIQKMNPDGLPMVLVGDFNVFPEDSCLKDINTLMKSARFNSADADPRGSFNGFGKYDMDHLGMIDYIYFSGFKSSRRFKVVTDSYASRPFISDHYPVYSDLLF
;
A
#
# COMPACT_ATOMS: atom_id res chain seq x y z
N MET A 1 43.33 77.30 -42.03
CA MET A 1 41.97 77.59 -41.52
C MET A 1 42.03 77.70 -40.00
N ALA A 2 41.28 78.63 -39.40
CA ALA A 2 41.19 78.85 -37.95
C ALA A 2 40.46 77.67 -37.25
N LYS A 3 40.72 77.29 -35.98
CA LYS A 3 40.37 77.97 -34.70
C LYS A 3 38.86 78.33 -34.64
N ILE A 4 38.07 78.06 -33.58
CA ILE A 4 38.32 77.56 -32.20
C ILE A 4 36.96 77.38 -31.44
N ILE A 5 36.91 76.67 -30.28
CA ILE A 5 35.87 76.80 -29.19
C ILE A 5 34.42 76.29 -29.51
N ARG A 6 33.58 75.68 -28.63
CA ARG A 6 33.48 75.28 -27.18
C ARG A 6 32.63 73.95 -27.12
N PHE A 7 32.19 73.30 -26.02
CA PHE A 7 32.15 73.56 -24.56
C PHE A 7 32.42 72.24 -23.76
N SER A 8 32.20 72.30 -22.44
CA SER A 8 32.47 71.33 -21.35
C SER A 8 31.32 70.36 -20.97
N VAL A 9 31.63 69.28 -20.20
CA VAL A 9 31.19 68.94 -18.80
C VAL A 9 31.48 67.44 -18.48
N LEU A 10 31.62 67.09 -17.18
CA LEU A 10 32.08 65.81 -16.56
C LEU A 10 33.58 65.54 -16.74
N VAL A 11 34.48 65.74 -15.76
CA VAL A 11 34.46 65.61 -14.28
C VAL A 11 34.34 64.17 -13.79
N ALA A 12 35.46 63.72 -13.21
CA ALA A 12 35.74 62.41 -12.64
C ALA A 12 34.68 61.88 -11.65
N ILE A 13 34.24 60.64 -11.90
CA ILE A 13 33.90 59.67 -10.85
C ILE A 13 34.61 58.36 -11.20
N LEU A 14 35.81 58.19 -10.64
CA LEU A 14 36.58 56.94 -10.68
C LEU A 14 36.86 56.54 -9.23
N ILE A 15 35.76 56.34 -8.48
CA ILE A 15 35.75 55.98 -7.07
C ILE A 15 35.26 54.54 -6.95
N GLY A 16 36.19 53.67 -6.54
CA GLY A 16 35.93 52.41 -5.84
C GLY A 16 34.70 51.59 -6.25
N LEU A 17 34.83 50.81 -7.32
CA LEU A 17 34.25 49.46 -7.33
C LEU A 17 35.04 48.60 -6.32
N ALA A 18 34.84 48.88 -5.04
CA ALA A 18 35.18 47.94 -3.99
C ALA A 18 34.24 46.74 -4.20
N SER A 19 34.80 45.64 -4.67
CA SER A 19 34.09 44.35 -4.65
C SER A 19 33.72 44.07 -3.21
N ALA A 20 32.46 44.32 -2.86
CA ALA A 20 31.88 43.90 -1.61
C ALA A 20 31.93 42.37 -1.62
N THR A 21 32.99 41.85 -1.01
CA THR A 21 33.12 40.43 -0.67
C THR A 21 32.02 40.17 0.34
N ALA A 22 30.90 39.66 -0.17
CA ALA A 22 29.77 39.23 0.64
C ALA A 22 30.20 37.95 1.38
N TYR A 23 30.92 38.14 2.49
CA TYR A 23 31.36 37.04 3.35
C TYR A 23 30.12 36.36 3.93
N SER A 24 29.86 35.12 3.52
CA SER A 24 28.81 34.32 4.10
C SER A 24 29.28 33.81 5.46
N LYS A 25 28.60 34.27 6.50
CA LYS A 25 28.69 33.70 7.85
C LYS A 25 28.38 32.20 7.80
N VAL A 26 29.06 31.38 8.60
CA VAL A 26 28.69 29.99 8.84
C VAL A 26 27.18 29.83 9.08
N THR A 27 26.55 28.91 8.35
CA THR A 27 25.13 28.58 8.48
C THR A 27 24.95 27.10 8.80
N LEU A 28 23.84 26.76 9.45
CA LEU A 28 23.50 25.41 9.88
C LEU A 28 22.12 25.02 9.32
N PRO A 29 21.88 23.74 9.02
CA PRO A 29 20.53 23.24 8.76
C PRO A 29 19.63 23.45 9.99
N SER A 30 18.33 23.63 9.78
CA SER A 30 17.37 24.07 10.82
C SER A 30 17.26 23.10 12.01
N VAL A 31 17.66 21.83 11.83
CA VAL A 31 17.73 20.81 12.89
C VAL A 31 18.75 21.16 13.98
N PHE A 32 19.74 22.01 13.69
CA PHE A 32 20.67 22.58 14.66
C PHE A 32 20.17 23.95 15.14
N SER A 33 19.33 23.94 16.16
CA SER A 33 18.74 25.12 16.78
C SER A 33 18.82 25.05 18.31
N ASP A 34 18.48 26.16 18.99
CA ASP A 34 18.33 26.18 20.45
C ASP A 34 17.31 25.11 20.90
N ASN A 35 17.48 24.60 22.12
CA ASN A 35 16.68 23.53 22.73
C ASN A 35 16.87 22.12 22.12
N MET A 36 17.79 21.92 21.16
CA MET A 36 18.02 20.61 20.55
C MET A 36 18.56 19.54 21.51
N VAL A 37 18.43 18.27 21.11
CA VAL A 37 19.05 17.13 21.81
C VAL A 37 20.06 16.46 20.88
N PHE A 38 21.25 16.19 21.39
CA PHE A 38 22.21 15.27 20.77
C PHE A 38 22.08 13.87 21.37
N GLN A 39 22.26 12.84 20.53
CA GLN A 39 22.41 11.47 21.01
C GLN A 39 23.61 11.35 21.96
N GLN A 40 23.42 10.69 23.10
CA GLN A 40 24.45 10.48 24.12
C GLN A 40 25.46 9.39 23.74
N ASN A 41 26.64 9.42 24.37
CA ASN A 41 27.69 8.41 24.31
C ASN A 41 28.13 8.02 22.88
N THR A 42 28.14 8.96 21.94
CA THR A 42 28.44 8.69 20.52
C THR A 42 29.25 9.80 19.85
N GLN A 43 29.64 9.57 18.60
CA GLN A 43 30.23 10.54 17.70
C GLN A 43 29.10 11.23 16.91
N ALA A 44 28.48 12.25 17.50
CA ALA A 44 27.37 12.95 16.90
C ALA A 44 27.83 13.80 15.70
N ALA A 45 27.12 13.70 14.58
CA ALA A 45 27.38 14.53 13.41
C ALA A 45 26.95 15.99 13.62
N VAL A 46 27.76 16.92 13.12
CA VAL A 46 27.44 18.34 12.97
C VAL A 46 27.92 18.78 11.59
N TRP A 47 27.07 19.46 10.82
CA TRP A 47 27.38 19.92 9.46
C TRP A 47 26.71 21.25 9.16
N GLY A 48 27.10 21.87 8.04
CA GLY A 48 26.53 23.10 7.54
C GLY A 48 27.33 23.68 6.37
N TRP A 49 27.24 25.00 6.21
CA TRP A 49 27.90 25.73 5.11
C TRP A 49 28.69 26.94 5.65
N THR A 50 29.72 27.38 4.92
CA THR A 50 30.51 28.60 5.15
C THR A 50 31.17 29.02 3.82
N ASP A 51 31.85 30.17 3.76
CA ASP A 51 32.69 30.51 2.60
C ASP A 51 33.80 29.46 2.40
N SER A 52 34.09 29.10 1.16
CA SER A 52 35.11 28.10 0.84
C SER A 52 36.50 28.48 1.40
N GLY A 53 37.20 27.49 1.95
CA GLY A 53 38.51 27.67 2.60
C GLY A 53 38.49 28.15 4.06
N LYS A 54 37.39 28.64 4.63
CA LYS A 54 37.31 28.99 6.07
C LYS A 54 37.17 27.74 6.94
N LYS A 55 38.13 27.47 7.83
CA LYS A 55 38.04 26.37 8.80
C LYS A 55 36.98 26.66 9.85
N VAL A 56 36.00 25.77 10.00
CA VAL A 56 34.95 25.88 11.01
C VAL A 56 35.41 25.22 12.30
N THR A 57 35.22 25.89 13.43
CA THR A 57 35.52 25.37 14.77
C THR A 57 34.24 25.13 15.56
N ILE A 58 34.15 23.98 16.22
CA ILE A 58 32.99 23.55 17.02
C ILE A 58 33.48 23.37 18.46
N ARG A 59 32.80 24.01 19.41
CA ARG A 59 33.15 24.02 20.83
C ARG A 59 31.91 23.78 21.69
N PRO A 60 31.61 22.52 22.03
CA PRO A 60 30.60 22.18 23.02
C PRO A 60 31.10 22.51 24.44
N SER A 61 30.23 23.06 25.28
CA SER A 61 30.57 23.42 26.67
C SER A 61 30.84 22.24 27.61
N TRP A 62 30.50 21.01 27.22
CA TRP A 62 30.82 19.79 27.98
C TRP A 62 32.27 19.32 27.82
N THR A 63 33.10 20.00 27.01
CA THR A 63 34.50 19.61 26.81
C THR A 63 35.40 20.80 26.48
N ASN A 64 36.65 20.74 26.94
CA ASN A 64 37.69 21.69 26.56
C ASN A 64 38.28 21.39 25.16
N ARG A 65 37.91 20.27 24.53
CA ARG A 65 38.36 19.91 23.18
C ARG A 65 37.54 20.69 22.13
N LYS A 66 38.24 21.40 21.24
CA LYS A 66 37.63 21.95 20.01
C LYS A 66 37.71 20.91 18.88
N THR A 67 36.64 20.76 18.12
CA THR A 67 36.66 20.07 16.82
C THR A 67 36.85 21.11 15.71
N VAL A 68 37.52 20.73 14.63
CA VAL A 68 37.75 21.59 13.46
C VAL A 68 37.32 20.85 12.20
N ALA A 69 36.45 21.47 11.41
CA ALA A 69 36.07 21.01 10.08
C ALA A 69 36.76 21.89 9.02
N THR A 70 37.05 21.31 7.86
CA THR A 70 37.47 22.06 6.67
C THR A 70 36.36 21.90 5.63
N PRO A 71 35.82 23.00 5.08
CA PRO A 71 34.79 22.92 4.05
C PRO A 71 35.36 22.38 2.73
N ASP A 72 34.50 21.78 1.92
CA ASP A 72 34.78 21.41 0.55
C ASP A 72 34.74 22.63 -0.40
N ALA A 73 34.84 22.37 -1.71
CA ALA A 73 34.80 23.41 -2.73
C ALA A 73 33.45 24.17 -2.80
N ASP A 74 32.35 23.53 -2.39
CA ASP A 74 31.01 24.12 -2.32
C ASP A 74 30.74 24.84 -0.99
N GLY A 75 31.74 24.90 -0.08
CA GLY A 75 31.58 25.49 1.25
C GLY A 75 30.88 24.58 2.27
N LYS A 76 30.52 23.34 1.91
CA LYS A 76 29.90 22.38 2.82
C LYS A 76 30.95 21.81 3.76
N TRP A 77 30.62 21.68 5.03
CA TRP A 77 31.51 21.08 6.02
C TRP A 77 30.75 20.11 6.91
N SER A 78 31.43 19.07 7.38
CA SER A 78 30.93 18.16 8.40
C SER A 78 32.03 17.80 9.40
N ALA A 79 31.62 17.43 10.60
CA ALA A 79 32.49 16.89 11.63
C ALA A 79 31.70 15.99 12.59
N ARG A 80 32.43 15.17 13.34
CA ARG A 80 31.90 14.37 14.43
C ARG A 80 32.37 14.96 15.77
N ILE A 81 31.46 15.06 16.75
CA ILE A 81 31.76 15.49 18.12
C ILE A 81 31.44 14.37 19.10
N GLN A 82 32.36 14.09 20.03
CA GLN A 82 32.07 13.15 21.12
C GLN A 82 31.04 13.78 22.07
N THR A 83 29.90 13.13 22.21
CA THR A 83 28.89 13.48 23.22
C THR A 83 29.16 12.73 24.53
N PRO A 84 28.86 13.36 25.70
CA PRO A 84 28.96 12.72 27.00
C PRO A 84 27.78 11.76 27.22
N ALA A 85 27.70 11.19 28.42
CA ALA A 85 26.46 10.65 28.95
C ALA A 85 25.41 11.77 29.10
N ALA A 86 24.15 11.35 29.25
CA ALA A 86 22.99 12.24 29.29
C ALA A 86 23.12 13.40 30.29
N GLY A 87 22.65 14.59 29.90
CA GLY A 87 22.70 15.79 30.73
C GLY A 87 22.50 17.10 29.97
N GLY A 88 22.86 18.21 30.62
CA GLY A 88 22.66 19.57 30.14
C GLY A 88 21.92 20.43 31.18
N PRO A 89 21.49 21.65 30.83
CA PRO A 89 21.66 22.29 29.52
C PRO A 89 23.10 22.73 29.25
N TYR A 90 23.51 22.54 27.99
CA TYR A 90 24.80 22.95 27.46
C TYR A 90 24.63 24.07 26.42
N THR A 91 25.75 24.69 26.07
CA THR A 91 25.90 25.47 24.83
C THR A 91 26.85 24.80 23.86
N VAL A 92 26.67 25.06 22.55
CA VAL A 92 27.62 24.67 21.49
C VAL A 92 27.91 25.90 20.64
N VAL A 93 29.19 26.30 20.58
CA VAL A 93 29.65 27.44 19.77
C VAL A 93 30.22 26.91 18.46
N ILE A 94 29.69 27.37 17.33
CA ILE A 94 30.19 27.09 15.98
C ILE A 94 30.75 28.40 15.41
N SER A 95 31.95 28.36 14.82
CA SER A 95 32.60 29.57 14.31
C SER A 95 33.63 29.35 13.22
N ASP A 96 33.49 30.10 12.13
CA ASP A 96 34.41 30.25 10.99
C ASP A 96 35.27 31.54 11.07
N GLY A 97 35.14 32.27 12.17
CA GLY A 97 35.55 33.67 12.33
C GLY A 97 34.42 34.47 12.97
N GLU A 98 33.19 34.30 12.47
CA GLU A 98 31.97 34.74 13.14
C GLU A 98 31.39 33.64 14.02
N LYS A 99 30.54 33.99 15.00
CA LYS A 99 30.00 33.01 15.98
C LYS A 99 28.51 32.77 15.79
N ILE A 100 28.14 31.49 15.85
CA ILE A 100 26.82 30.99 16.23
C ILE A 100 26.95 30.30 17.59
N THR A 101 25.93 30.39 18.44
CA THR A 101 25.89 29.69 19.73
C THR A 101 24.52 29.10 19.93
N LEU A 102 24.45 27.77 19.85
CA LEU A 102 23.28 26.99 20.22
C LEU A 102 23.19 26.94 21.74
N LYS A 103 22.00 27.17 22.29
CA LYS A 103 21.69 27.23 23.73
C LYS A 103 20.67 26.17 24.14
N ASN A 104 20.61 25.89 25.44
CA ASN A 104 19.70 24.88 26.00
C ASN A 104 19.84 23.51 25.33
N VAL A 105 21.07 23.17 24.89
CA VAL A 105 21.37 21.92 24.19
C VAL A 105 21.43 20.80 25.21
N LEU A 106 20.61 19.78 25.04
CA LEU A 106 20.63 18.59 25.89
C LEU A 106 21.42 17.47 25.21
N VAL A 107 21.86 16.51 26.00
CA VAL A 107 22.44 15.24 25.55
C VAL A 107 21.60 14.13 26.17
N GLY A 108 21.18 13.14 25.39
CA GLY A 108 20.25 12.10 25.84
C GLY A 108 19.93 11.09 24.74
N GLU A 109 18.76 10.48 24.78
CA GLU A 109 18.31 9.55 23.73
C GLU A 109 17.49 10.31 22.67
N VAL A 110 17.83 10.13 21.39
CA VAL A 110 17.10 10.75 20.28
C VAL A 110 16.50 9.67 19.39
N TRP A 111 15.22 9.84 19.03
CA TRP A 111 14.48 8.91 18.20
C TRP A 111 13.95 9.61 16.94
N PHE A 112 14.14 8.96 15.79
CA PHE A 112 13.61 9.39 14.50
C PHE A 112 12.22 8.79 14.30
N CYS A 113 11.18 9.59 14.14
CA CYS A 113 9.80 9.14 14.12
C CYS A 113 9.15 9.48 12.77
N SER A 114 8.72 8.46 12.01
CA SER A 114 8.22 8.65 10.65
C SER A 114 6.98 7.83 10.29
N GLY A 115 6.31 8.24 9.21
CA GLY A 115 5.13 7.53 8.67
C GLY A 115 4.03 8.46 8.18
N GLN A 116 2.79 7.94 8.15
CA GLN A 116 1.64 8.65 7.60
C GLN A 116 0.71 9.25 8.68
N SER A 117 -0.59 9.35 8.41
CA SER A 117 -1.57 10.08 9.21
C SER A 117 -1.69 9.61 10.67
N ASN A 118 -1.41 8.34 10.95
CA ASN A 118 -1.39 7.79 12.31
C ASN A 118 -0.08 8.09 13.08
N MET A 119 1.03 8.41 12.39
CA MET A 119 2.17 9.11 12.99
C MET A 119 1.88 10.62 13.12
N GLN A 120 1.22 11.22 12.13
CA GLN A 120 0.89 12.66 12.10
C GLN A 120 -0.03 13.11 13.23
N MET A 121 -1.02 12.29 13.60
CA MET A 121 -2.12 12.67 14.48
C MET A 121 -1.59 13.36 15.76
N PRO A 122 -1.83 14.67 15.95
CA PRO A 122 -1.25 15.39 17.07
C PRO A 122 -2.00 15.06 18.37
N MET A 123 -1.41 15.36 19.52
CA MET A 123 -2.06 15.16 20.83
C MET A 123 -3.45 15.82 20.92
N ARG A 124 -3.65 17.01 20.35
CA ARG A 124 -4.98 17.66 20.28
C ARG A 124 -6.00 16.96 19.36
N GLY A 125 -5.61 15.88 18.68
CA GLY A 125 -6.40 15.18 17.69
C GLY A 125 -6.52 15.90 16.35
N PHE A 126 -7.18 15.24 15.40
CA PHE A 126 -7.71 15.90 14.20
C PHE A 126 -9.15 16.38 14.48
N ARG A 127 -9.74 17.15 13.56
CA ARG A 127 -11.10 17.69 13.73
C ARG A 127 -12.12 16.54 13.87
N GLY A 128 -12.72 16.42 15.05
CA GLY A 128 -13.70 15.37 15.37
C GLY A 128 -13.09 14.01 15.73
N GLN A 129 -11.77 13.91 15.87
CA GLN A 129 -11.04 12.67 16.12
C GLN A 129 -10.14 12.86 17.35
N PRO A 130 -10.64 12.63 18.58
CA PRO A 130 -9.91 12.88 19.81
C PRO A 130 -8.79 11.86 20.03
N VAL A 131 -7.74 12.26 20.74
CA VAL A 131 -6.76 11.33 21.33
C VAL A 131 -7.12 11.11 22.79
N GLU A 132 -7.13 9.85 23.22
CA GLU A 132 -7.45 9.50 24.61
C GLU A 132 -6.34 9.92 25.59
N GLY A 133 -6.72 10.41 26.77
CA GLY A 133 -5.79 10.93 27.78
C GLY A 133 -5.07 12.23 27.40
N ALA A 134 -5.36 12.82 26.23
CA ALA A 134 -4.58 13.95 25.72
C ALA A 134 -4.72 15.24 26.52
N ALA A 135 -5.90 15.53 27.07
CA ALA A 135 -6.11 16.73 27.88
C ALA A 135 -5.21 16.74 29.13
N ASP A 136 -5.16 15.63 29.86
CA ASP A 136 -4.34 15.47 31.06
C ASP A 136 -2.85 15.52 30.75
N ALA A 137 -2.43 14.89 29.65
CA ALA A 137 -1.04 14.93 29.19
C ALA A 137 -0.58 16.34 28.76
N VAL A 138 -1.45 17.08 28.04
CA VAL A 138 -1.18 18.45 27.61
C VAL A 138 -1.10 19.39 28.81
N ILE A 139 -2.04 19.34 29.76
CA ILE A 139 -2.02 20.25 30.92
C ILE A 139 -0.91 19.91 31.93
N SER A 140 -0.47 18.65 31.96
CA SER A 140 0.66 18.20 32.78
C SER A 140 2.04 18.46 32.15
N ALA A 141 2.10 19.00 30.93
CA ALA A 141 3.35 19.29 30.25
C ALA A 141 4.13 20.39 30.97
N ASN A 142 5.37 20.08 31.36
CA ASN A 142 6.24 20.96 32.14
C ASN A 142 7.65 21.01 31.51
N PRO A 143 8.21 22.21 31.22
CA PRO A 143 9.53 22.37 30.60
C PRO A 143 10.70 21.74 31.37
N SER A 144 10.55 21.58 32.69
CA SER A 144 11.56 20.92 33.55
C SER A 144 11.70 19.43 33.30
N ARG A 145 10.68 18.78 32.71
CA ARG A 145 10.80 17.42 32.17
C ARG A 145 11.57 17.50 30.85
N PRO A 146 12.76 16.88 30.70
CA PRO A 146 13.69 17.15 29.61
C PRO A 146 13.31 16.44 28.29
N ILE A 147 12.07 16.60 27.85
CA ILE A 147 11.59 16.17 26.54
C ILE A 147 11.74 17.33 25.55
N ARG A 148 12.16 17.02 24.33
CA ARG A 148 12.28 17.97 23.22
C ARG A 148 11.68 17.39 21.95
N MET A 149 10.90 18.20 21.24
CA MET A 149 10.09 17.75 20.10
C MET A 149 10.42 18.59 18.88
N CYS A 150 10.74 17.97 17.75
CA CYS A 150 11.13 18.66 16.52
C CYS A 150 10.42 18.03 15.33
N THR A 151 9.34 18.66 14.87
CA THR A 151 8.59 18.21 13.69
C THR A 151 9.10 18.93 12.45
N VAL A 152 9.42 18.18 11.40
CA VAL A 152 9.75 18.71 10.08
C VAL A 152 8.46 19.15 9.38
N LYS A 153 8.49 20.37 8.83
CA LYS A 153 7.41 20.90 8.02
C LYS A 153 7.29 20.10 6.73
N HIS A 154 6.08 19.60 6.48
CA HIS A 154 5.63 18.97 5.23
C HIS A 154 6.23 19.67 3.99
N THR A 155 7.19 18.99 3.38
CA THR A 155 7.95 19.44 2.21
C THR A 155 8.17 18.23 1.30
N ALA A 156 7.91 18.40 0.00
CA ALA A 156 8.21 17.40 -1.03
C ALA A 156 9.19 18.02 -2.03
N SER A 157 10.07 17.21 -2.63
CA SER A 157 11.04 17.68 -3.61
C SER A 157 11.35 16.63 -4.68
N LEU A 158 11.60 17.08 -5.91
CA LEU A 158 12.07 16.23 -7.02
C LEU A 158 13.54 15.81 -6.82
N THR A 159 14.33 16.66 -6.17
CA THR A 159 15.76 16.44 -5.92
C THR A 159 16.06 16.44 -4.41
N PRO A 160 17.09 15.71 -3.94
CA PRO A 160 17.45 15.66 -2.53
C PRO A 160 17.76 17.05 -1.95
N ALA A 161 16.95 17.52 -1.02
CA ALA A 161 17.10 18.85 -0.41
C ALA A 161 18.19 18.83 0.68
N SER A 162 18.86 19.98 0.87
CA SER A 162 19.98 20.14 1.80
C SER A 162 19.62 20.71 3.18
N ASP A 163 18.44 21.33 3.31
CA ASP A 163 17.86 21.84 4.56
C ASP A 163 16.35 21.59 4.57
N CYS A 164 15.78 21.43 5.77
CA CYS A 164 14.34 21.31 6.01
C CYS A 164 13.90 22.39 7.00
N LYS A 165 12.60 22.64 7.15
CA LYS A 165 12.11 23.60 8.15
C LYS A 165 11.56 22.87 9.37
N CYS A 166 12.30 22.93 10.46
CA CYS A 166 11.94 22.36 11.76
C CYS A 166 12.46 23.26 12.89
N THR A 167 12.04 23.03 14.13
CA THR A 167 12.50 23.76 15.32
C THR A 167 12.28 22.92 16.56
N TRP A 168 13.27 22.80 17.44
CA TRP A 168 13.13 22.09 18.70
C TRP A 168 12.28 22.88 19.71
N LYS A 169 11.22 22.24 20.19
CA LYS A 169 10.30 22.74 21.21
C LYS A 169 10.60 22.11 22.57
N GLU A 170 10.50 22.92 23.62
CA GLU A 170 10.48 22.41 25.00
C GLU A 170 9.13 21.75 25.34
N HIS A 171 9.08 21.03 26.45
CA HIS A 171 7.92 20.29 26.92
C HIS A 171 6.84 21.20 27.54
N THR A 172 6.23 22.06 26.72
CA THR A 172 5.12 22.96 27.11
C THR A 172 3.76 22.40 26.65
N PRO A 173 2.63 22.82 27.24
CA PRO A 173 1.30 22.39 26.79
C PRO A 173 1.05 22.65 25.30
N GLU A 174 1.45 23.80 24.77
CA GLU A 174 1.25 24.18 23.36
C GLU A 174 2.10 23.31 22.41
N ALA A 175 3.33 22.98 22.82
CA ALA A 175 4.21 22.11 22.07
C ALA A 175 3.70 20.67 22.06
N VAL A 176 3.33 20.14 23.23
CA VAL A 176 2.76 18.78 23.36
C VAL A 176 1.46 18.67 22.55
N ALA A 177 0.54 19.62 22.69
CA ALA A 177 -0.74 19.62 21.97
C ALA A 177 -0.61 19.57 20.43
N SER A 178 0.50 20.07 19.88
CA SER A 178 0.78 20.10 18.44
C SER A 178 1.74 19.01 17.96
N THR A 179 2.29 18.19 18.85
CA THR A 179 3.21 17.09 18.55
C THR A 179 2.46 15.80 18.27
N SER A 180 3.02 14.94 17.39
CA SER A 180 2.56 13.55 17.15
C SER A 180 2.23 12.84 18.46
N ALA A 181 1.00 12.34 18.60
CA ALA A 181 0.55 11.68 19.80
C ALA A 181 1.34 10.38 20.06
N THR A 182 1.52 9.56 19.03
CA THR A 182 2.26 8.29 19.12
C THR A 182 3.71 8.53 19.56
N ALA A 183 4.41 9.46 18.93
CA ALA A 183 5.81 9.77 19.26
C ALA A 183 5.94 10.47 20.63
N TYR A 184 4.97 11.31 21.01
CA TYR A 184 4.93 11.95 22.32
C TYR A 184 4.74 10.94 23.46
N TRP A 185 3.76 10.03 23.35
CA TRP A 185 3.51 9.02 24.38
C TRP A 185 4.71 8.09 24.56
N PHE A 186 5.35 7.68 23.46
CA PHE A 186 6.65 6.99 23.49
C PHE A 186 7.71 7.81 24.26
N ALA A 187 7.93 9.07 23.88
CA ALA A 187 8.95 9.91 24.50
C ALA A 187 8.69 10.16 26.00
N LEU A 188 7.42 10.30 26.39
CA LEU A 188 6.99 10.44 27.78
C LEU A 188 7.33 9.17 28.57
N LYS A 189 6.99 7.99 28.04
CA LYS A 189 7.28 6.71 28.68
C LYS A 189 8.79 6.46 28.82
N MET A 190 9.55 6.73 27.77
CA MET A 190 11.01 6.61 27.78
C MET A 190 11.64 7.55 28.81
N GLN A 191 11.17 8.80 28.90
CA GLN A 191 11.68 9.77 29.88
C GLN A 191 11.37 9.35 31.32
N GLU A 192 10.15 8.87 31.58
CA GLU A 192 9.72 8.41 32.91
C GLU A 192 10.53 7.22 33.41
N VAL A 193 10.87 6.29 32.52
CA VAL A 193 11.58 5.05 32.88
C VAL A 193 13.10 5.22 32.92
N LEU A 194 13.68 5.98 31.98
CA LEU A 194 15.13 6.16 31.89
C LEU A 194 15.66 7.34 32.70
N GLY A 195 14.83 8.34 33.01
CA GLY A 195 15.25 9.55 33.74
C GLY A 195 16.18 10.50 32.97
N VAL A 196 16.46 10.23 31.69
CA VAL A 196 17.36 11.03 30.82
C VAL A 196 16.58 11.99 29.90
N PRO A 197 17.22 13.01 29.31
CA PRO A 197 16.63 13.78 28.23
C PRO A 197 16.23 12.92 27.03
N ILE A 198 15.05 13.19 26.46
CA ILE A 198 14.54 12.50 25.27
C ILE A 198 14.27 13.52 24.16
N GLY A 199 14.86 13.30 22.99
CA GLY A 199 14.55 14.03 21.76
C GLY A 199 13.71 13.17 20.81
N ILE A 200 12.65 13.73 20.22
CA ILE A 200 11.96 13.14 19.08
C ILE A 200 12.03 14.06 17.86
N LEU A 201 12.54 13.51 16.76
CA LEU A 201 12.68 14.16 15.46
C LEU A 201 11.67 13.52 14.51
N ILE A 202 10.65 14.27 14.10
CA ILE A 202 9.44 13.73 13.48
C ILE A 202 9.35 14.16 12.01
N THR A 203 9.25 13.19 11.08
CA THR A 203 9.00 13.41 9.65
C THR A 203 7.77 12.60 9.22
N GLU A 204 6.63 13.26 9.00
CA GLU A 204 5.37 12.60 8.70
C GLU A 204 4.65 13.27 7.52
N TRP A 205 3.73 12.54 6.88
CA TRP A 205 2.69 13.13 6.03
C TRP A 205 1.50 12.18 5.87
N GLY A 206 0.30 12.63 6.25
CA GLY A 206 -0.96 11.92 6.04
C GLY A 206 -1.17 11.39 4.62
N GLY A 207 -1.66 10.14 4.52
CA GLY A 207 -1.96 9.49 3.24
C GLY A 207 -0.76 9.03 2.42
N SER A 208 0.47 9.13 2.95
CA SER A 208 1.68 8.76 2.21
C SER A 208 1.91 7.25 2.06
N THR A 209 2.44 6.85 0.91
CA THR A 209 2.86 5.47 0.61
C THR A 209 4.34 5.28 0.90
N ILE A 210 4.77 4.09 1.32
CA ILE A 210 6.16 3.87 1.80
C ILE A 210 7.23 4.25 0.77
N GLU A 211 7.00 4.03 -0.52
CA GLU A 211 7.95 4.38 -1.59
C GLU A 211 8.25 5.89 -1.71
N THR A 212 7.42 6.79 -1.15
CA THR A 212 7.76 8.22 -1.10
C THR A 212 8.90 8.53 -0.13
N TRP A 213 9.14 7.63 0.83
CA TRP A 213 10.14 7.74 1.90
C TRP A 213 11.46 7.01 1.57
N ILE A 214 11.59 6.43 0.38
CA ILE A 214 12.77 5.71 -0.11
C ILE A 214 13.48 6.54 -1.18
N ASP A 215 14.82 6.50 -1.22
CA ASP A 215 15.63 7.25 -2.18
C ASP A 215 15.59 6.69 -3.62
N ARG A 216 15.99 7.52 -4.59
CA ARG A 216 16.01 7.16 -6.02
C ARG A 216 16.92 5.96 -6.29
N GLU A 217 18.04 5.85 -5.60
CA GLU A 217 19.00 4.75 -5.73
C GLU A 217 18.37 3.41 -5.33
N THR A 218 17.72 3.35 -4.16
CA THR A 218 17.12 2.12 -3.62
C THR A 218 15.89 1.73 -4.43
N ILE A 219 15.01 2.66 -4.83
CA ILE A 219 13.90 2.31 -5.73
C ILE A 219 14.43 1.77 -7.07
N SER A 220 15.37 2.47 -7.72
CA SER A 220 15.87 2.07 -9.05
C SER A 220 16.59 0.71 -9.03
N SER A 221 17.29 0.38 -7.95
CA SER A 221 18.08 -0.86 -7.83
C SER A 221 17.30 -2.06 -7.28
N LYS A 222 16.29 -1.83 -6.43
CA LYS A 222 15.54 -2.91 -5.74
C LYS A 222 14.15 -3.18 -6.32
N PHE A 223 13.60 -2.25 -7.09
CA PHE A 223 12.27 -2.33 -7.69
C PHE A 223 12.27 -1.96 -9.18
N PRO A 224 13.18 -2.55 -10.00
CA PRO A 224 13.35 -2.18 -11.41
C PRO A 224 12.07 -2.44 -12.20
N GLY A 225 11.53 -1.39 -12.84
CA GLY A 225 10.30 -1.46 -13.62
C GLY A 225 8.99 -1.48 -12.81
N GLU A 226 9.05 -1.45 -11.48
CA GLU A 226 7.84 -1.37 -10.63
C GLU A 226 7.36 0.07 -10.38
N PHE A 227 8.22 1.06 -10.61
CA PHE A 227 7.93 2.48 -10.43
C PHE A 227 8.50 3.30 -11.59
N ASP A 228 7.70 4.20 -12.17
CA ASP A 228 8.22 5.27 -13.02
C ASP A 228 8.83 6.37 -12.15
N LEU A 229 10.10 6.71 -12.43
CA LEU A 229 10.88 7.75 -11.75
C LEU A 229 11.27 8.90 -12.68
N SER A 230 10.85 8.88 -13.94
CA SER A 230 11.22 9.88 -14.96
C SER A 230 10.82 11.31 -14.57
N PHE A 231 9.72 11.46 -13.84
CA PHE A 231 9.24 12.74 -13.32
C PHE A 231 10.25 13.44 -12.38
N LEU A 232 11.20 12.71 -11.76
CA LEU A 232 12.24 13.30 -10.90
C LEU A 232 13.26 14.14 -11.68
N ASP A 233 13.37 13.93 -12.99
CA ASP A 233 14.23 14.72 -13.89
C ASP A 233 13.48 15.94 -14.48
N GLY A 234 12.21 16.13 -14.13
CA GLY A 234 11.38 17.27 -14.54
C GLY A 234 11.52 18.49 -13.64
N THR A 235 10.67 19.49 -13.88
CA THR A 235 10.61 20.75 -13.11
C THR A 235 9.36 20.92 -12.25
N GLU A 236 8.35 20.05 -12.40
CA GLU A 236 7.06 20.17 -11.72
C GLU A 236 6.80 19.02 -10.75
N LEU A 237 6.38 19.34 -9.52
CA LEU A 237 5.98 18.34 -8.52
C LEU A 237 4.62 17.70 -8.89
N PRO A 238 4.51 16.37 -8.91
CA PRO A 238 3.23 15.70 -9.14
C PRO A 238 2.15 16.07 -8.12
N LYS A 239 0.90 16.20 -8.57
CA LYS A 239 -0.25 16.61 -7.73
C LYS A 239 -0.40 15.81 -6.43
N LYS A 240 -0.08 14.51 -6.48
CA LYS A 240 -0.11 13.59 -5.32
C LYS A 240 1.29 13.35 -4.75
N GLN A 241 2.12 14.38 -4.61
CA GLN A 241 3.53 14.28 -4.17
C GLN A 241 3.76 13.29 -3.00
N HIS A 242 2.93 13.33 -1.96
CA HIS A 242 3.05 12.44 -0.78
C HIS A 242 2.74 10.96 -1.06
N GLN A 243 2.19 10.61 -2.23
CA GLN A 243 1.98 9.24 -2.73
C GLN A 243 2.89 8.92 -3.94
N THR A 244 3.79 9.82 -4.29
CA THR A 244 4.72 9.68 -5.42
C THR A 244 6.09 9.25 -4.88
N PRO A 245 6.78 8.25 -5.49
CA PRO A 245 8.08 7.78 -5.03
C PRO A 245 9.11 8.90 -4.77
N CYS A 246 10.04 8.68 -3.84
CA CYS A 246 11.16 9.57 -3.49
C CYS A 246 10.84 10.98 -2.96
N THR A 247 9.65 11.56 -3.15
CA THR A 247 9.49 13.01 -2.97
C THR A 247 9.57 13.47 -1.50
N LEU A 248 9.10 12.67 -0.54
CA LEU A 248 9.23 13.00 0.89
C LEU A 248 10.59 12.59 1.47
N PHE A 249 11.22 11.54 0.93
CA PHE A 249 12.63 11.27 1.20
C PHE A 249 13.46 12.51 0.87
N ASN A 250 13.34 13.00 -0.37
CA ASN A 250 14.04 14.16 -0.87
C ASN A 250 13.77 15.43 -0.04
N GLY A 251 12.50 15.67 0.32
CA GLY A 251 12.07 16.91 1.00
C GLY A 251 12.18 16.92 2.53
N GLN A 252 12.16 15.77 3.20
CA GLN A 252 12.11 15.67 4.67
C GLN A 252 13.21 14.80 5.29
N VAL A 253 13.60 13.70 4.65
CA VAL A 253 14.59 12.76 5.21
C VAL A 253 16.01 13.18 4.82
N ASN A 254 16.27 13.44 3.54
CA ASN A 254 17.59 13.80 3.05
C ASN A 254 18.24 15.02 3.75
N PRO A 255 17.50 16.11 4.03
CA PRO A 255 18.04 17.25 4.78
C PRO A 255 18.52 16.94 6.20
N LEU A 256 18.07 15.81 6.76
CA LEU A 256 18.46 15.37 8.10
C LEU A 256 19.68 14.45 8.06
N ILE A 257 20.13 13.96 6.91
CA ILE A 257 21.32 13.11 6.83
C ILE A 257 22.58 13.97 7.10
N PRO A 258 23.53 13.57 7.98
CA PRO A 258 23.60 12.33 8.77
C PRO A 258 23.34 12.54 10.29
N PHE A 259 22.19 13.09 10.68
CA PHE A 259 21.80 13.35 12.08
C PHE A 259 21.91 12.07 12.92
N THR A 260 22.54 12.15 14.08
CA THR A 260 22.80 10.97 14.91
C THR A 260 21.67 10.75 15.92
N PHE A 261 21.03 9.58 15.85
CA PHE A 261 19.94 9.14 16.73
C PHE A 261 20.17 7.70 17.22
N LYS A 262 19.46 7.29 18.28
CA LYS A 262 19.48 5.93 18.85
C LYS A 262 18.78 4.94 17.93
N GLY A 263 17.51 5.19 17.61
CA GLY A 263 16.65 4.31 16.82
C GLY A 263 15.49 5.03 16.13
N MET A 264 14.64 4.24 15.48
CA MET A 264 13.59 4.70 14.57
C MET A 264 12.21 4.16 14.98
N LEU A 265 11.18 5.00 14.85
CA LEU A 265 9.76 4.64 15.02
C LEU A 265 9.02 4.81 13.69
N TRP A 266 8.19 3.84 13.29
CA TRP A 266 7.45 3.87 12.01
C TRP A 266 5.97 3.53 12.18
N TYR A 267 5.07 4.41 11.74
CA TYR A 267 3.62 4.13 11.73
C TYR A 267 3.02 4.46 10.36
N GLN A 268 2.98 3.44 9.50
CA GLN A 268 2.48 3.53 8.14
C GLN A 268 2.04 2.16 7.62
N GLY A 269 1.12 2.17 6.67
CA GLY A 269 0.77 1.01 5.83
C GLY A 269 -0.54 1.19 5.07
N GLU A 270 -1.49 1.96 5.61
CA GLU A 270 -2.88 2.01 5.15
C GLU A 270 -3.03 2.50 3.69
N ALA A 271 -2.08 3.31 3.20
CA ALA A 271 -2.01 3.74 1.80
C ALA A 271 -1.45 2.67 0.84
N ASN A 272 -0.74 1.66 1.37
CA ASN A 272 -0.17 0.53 0.63
C ASN A 272 -0.99 -0.77 0.78
N ARG A 273 -2.15 -0.77 1.45
CA ARG A 273 -2.93 -2.00 1.76
C ARG A 273 -3.26 -2.90 0.56
N GLY A 274 -3.49 -2.31 -0.62
CA GLY A 274 -3.71 -3.06 -1.88
C GLY A 274 -2.45 -3.65 -2.51
N ARG A 275 -1.27 -3.52 -1.88
CA ARG A 275 0.04 -3.96 -2.40
C ARG A 275 0.85 -4.71 -1.33
N ALA A 276 0.18 -5.58 -0.56
CA ALA A 276 0.75 -6.27 0.60
C ALA A 276 2.08 -7.00 0.31
N GLU A 277 2.20 -7.79 -0.77
CA GLU A 277 3.46 -8.46 -1.11
C GLU A 277 4.61 -7.48 -1.40
N GLN A 278 4.31 -6.39 -2.14
CA GLN A 278 5.30 -5.35 -2.41
C GLN A 278 5.74 -4.64 -1.13
N TYR A 279 4.82 -4.48 -0.16
CA TYR A 279 5.09 -3.85 1.13
C TYR A 279 6.19 -4.55 1.93
N VAL A 280 6.24 -5.88 1.92
CA VAL A 280 7.28 -6.66 2.62
C VAL A 280 8.68 -6.23 2.15
N ARG A 281 8.87 -6.14 0.84
CA ARG A 281 10.15 -5.70 0.23
C ARG A 281 10.40 -4.22 0.50
N LEU A 282 9.40 -3.36 0.28
CA LEU A 282 9.53 -1.91 0.48
C LEU A 282 9.91 -1.55 1.93
N GLN A 283 9.30 -2.20 2.93
CA GLN A 283 9.59 -1.93 4.34
C GLN A 283 11.00 -2.37 4.73
N LYS A 284 11.45 -3.55 4.26
CA LYS A 284 12.82 -4.00 4.48
C LYS A 284 13.83 -3.03 3.86
N GLU A 285 13.68 -2.70 2.58
CA GLU A 285 14.64 -1.83 1.87
C GLU A 285 14.60 -0.38 2.38
N TYR A 286 13.45 0.12 2.88
CA TYR A 286 13.39 1.39 3.61
C TYR A 286 14.30 1.39 4.85
N VAL A 287 14.24 0.34 5.68
CA VAL A 287 15.04 0.26 6.91
C VAL A 287 16.53 0.12 6.59
N ASP A 288 16.89 -0.71 5.62
CA ASP A 288 18.30 -0.87 5.19
C ASP A 288 18.85 0.43 4.60
N MET A 289 18.05 1.15 3.81
CA MET A 289 18.40 2.48 3.29
C MET A 289 18.59 3.48 4.44
N MET A 290 17.68 3.58 5.40
CA MET A 290 17.81 4.49 6.55
C MET A 290 19.08 4.17 7.37
N ARG A 291 19.33 2.90 7.68
CA ARG A 291 20.53 2.44 8.42
C ARG A 291 21.83 2.79 7.70
N ARG A 292 21.87 2.59 6.38
CA ARG A 292 23.00 2.97 5.49
C ARG A 292 23.23 4.48 5.51
N LEU A 293 22.19 5.28 5.26
CA LEU A 293 22.30 6.72 5.09
C LEU A 293 22.63 7.46 6.39
N PHE A 294 22.14 6.98 7.54
CA PHE A 294 22.42 7.56 8.85
C PHE A 294 23.64 6.96 9.57
N ASP A 295 24.41 6.08 8.90
CA ASP A 295 25.65 5.49 9.43
C ASP A 295 25.44 4.75 10.77
N ASN A 296 24.37 3.94 10.82
CA ASN A 296 23.95 3.19 12.01
C ASN A 296 23.32 1.84 11.61
N PRO A 297 24.12 0.79 11.31
CA PRO A 297 23.64 -0.49 10.78
C PRO A 297 22.72 -1.26 11.75
N ASP A 298 22.88 -1.06 13.06
CA ASP A 298 22.12 -1.76 14.09
C ASP A 298 21.03 -0.87 14.74
N ALA A 299 20.69 0.27 14.11
CA ALA A 299 19.68 1.20 14.61
C ALA A 299 18.35 0.46 14.88
N PRO A 300 17.84 0.43 16.12
CA PRO A 300 16.60 -0.26 16.45
C PRO A 300 15.42 0.31 15.66
N PHE A 301 14.59 -0.55 15.09
CA PHE A 301 13.45 -0.17 14.26
C PHE A 301 12.14 -0.71 14.85
N TYR A 302 11.35 0.16 15.47
CA TYR A 302 10.04 -0.21 16.04
C TYR A 302 8.91 0.36 15.22
N TYR A 303 7.97 -0.48 14.82
CA TYR A 303 6.89 -0.07 13.95
C TYR A 303 5.53 -0.58 14.41
N VAL A 304 4.48 -0.01 13.84
CA VAL A 304 3.12 -0.24 14.27
C VAL A 304 2.35 -1.00 13.20
N GLN A 305 1.75 -2.13 13.58
CA GLN A 305 0.80 -2.84 12.71
C GLN A 305 -0.44 -1.95 12.49
N ILE A 306 -0.99 -1.90 11.28
CA ILE A 306 -2.17 -1.07 11.02
C ILE A 306 -3.35 -1.52 11.89
N ALA A 307 -4.16 -0.56 12.33
CA ALA A 307 -5.32 -0.84 13.18
C ALA A 307 -6.52 -1.27 12.33
N PRO A 308 -7.43 -2.12 12.85
CA PRO A 308 -8.68 -2.45 12.18
C PRO A 308 -9.50 -1.20 11.86
N TYR A 309 -10.06 -1.18 10.65
CA TYR A 309 -10.90 -0.09 10.12
C TYR A 309 -11.72 -0.61 8.93
N SER A 310 -12.98 -0.19 8.82
CA SER A 310 -13.91 -0.76 7.83
C SER A 310 -13.53 -0.51 6.36
N TYR A 311 -12.77 0.55 6.06
CA TYR A 311 -12.55 1.03 4.69
C TYR A 311 -13.88 1.14 3.90
N ASN A 312 -13.91 0.70 2.64
CA ASN A 312 -15.13 0.69 1.80
C ASN A 312 -15.97 -0.58 2.03
N ASP A 313 -15.31 -1.69 2.40
CA ASP A 313 -15.93 -2.98 2.70
C ASP A 313 -15.25 -3.53 3.97
N LYS A 314 -16.05 -3.71 5.02
CA LYS A 314 -15.60 -4.21 6.32
C LYS A 314 -15.18 -5.68 6.29
N ASP A 315 -15.70 -6.45 5.34
CA ASP A 315 -15.55 -7.91 5.27
C ASP A 315 -14.43 -8.37 4.33
N SER A 316 -13.95 -7.49 3.44
CA SER A 316 -12.73 -7.67 2.64
C SER A 316 -11.50 -7.94 3.50
N TYR A 317 -10.54 -8.69 2.97
CA TYR A 317 -9.31 -9.12 3.67
C TYR A 317 -8.08 -8.20 3.41
N THR A 318 -8.25 -7.05 2.75
CA THR A 318 -7.12 -6.20 2.32
C THR A 318 -6.22 -5.70 3.47
N SER A 319 -6.78 -5.38 4.64
CA SER A 319 -5.97 -5.06 5.84
C SER A 319 -5.26 -6.30 6.39
N GLY A 320 -5.92 -7.47 6.40
CA GLY A 320 -5.36 -8.73 6.88
C GLY A 320 -4.09 -9.12 6.13
N TYR A 321 -4.09 -9.00 4.79
CA TYR A 321 -2.88 -9.23 3.99
C TYR A 321 -1.77 -8.22 4.27
N LEU A 322 -2.09 -6.95 4.54
CA LEU A 322 -1.10 -5.96 4.93
C LEU A 322 -0.56 -6.22 6.35
N CYS A 323 -1.39 -6.64 7.29
CA CYS A 323 -0.97 -7.06 8.63
C CYS A 323 -0.05 -8.29 8.58
N GLU A 324 -0.36 -9.26 7.72
CA GLU A 324 0.50 -10.40 7.41
C GLU A 324 1.82 -9.96 6.75
N ALA A 325 1.79 -8.99 5.84
CA ALA A 325 2.99 -8.42 5.23
C ALA A 325 3.88 -7.67 6.26
N GLN A 326 3.25 -6.95 7.19
CA GLN A 326 3.94 -6.30 8.32
C GLN A 326 4.56 -7.35 9.26
N GLU A 327 3.92 -8.49 9.50
CA GLU A 327 4.54 -9.59 10.26
C GLU A 327 5.68 -10.27 9.48
N LYS A 328 5.51 -10.51 8.17
CA LYS A 328 6.58 -11.05 7.30
C LYS A 328 7.81 -10.13 7.28
N ALA A 329 7.63 -8.81 7.27
CA ALA A 329 8.71 -7.85 7.35
C ALA A 329 9.49 -7.94 8.69
N LEU A 330 8.82 -8.26 9.80
CA LEU A 330 9.44 -8.42 11.13
C LEU A 330 10.54 -9.49 11.10
N ALA A 331 10.29 -10.59 10.40
CA ALA A 331 11.23 -11.71 10.28
C ALA A 331 12.44 -11.39 9.38
N LEU A 332 12.36 -10.34 8.55
CA LEU A 332 13.41 -9.95 7.60
C LEU A 332 14.28 -8.78 8.08
N ILE A 333 13.81 -8.01 9.07
CA ILE A 333 14.48 -6.80 9.55
C ILE A 333 15.14 -7.11 10.91
N PRO A 334 16.47 -7.26 11.00
CA PRO A 334 17.15 -7.47 12.28
C PRO A 334 17.02 -6.22 13.17
N HIS A 335 17.19 -6.37 14.49
CA HIS A 335 17.04 -5.28 15.47
C HIS A 335 15.71 -4.51 15.30
N SER A 336 14.59 -5.24 15.25
CA SER A 336 13.26 -4.65 15.07
C SER A 336 12.19 -5.26 16.00
N GLY A 337 11.04 -4.61 16.05
CA GLY A 337 9.88 -5.03 16.82
C GLY A 337 8.60 -4.38 16.30
N MET A 338 7.46 -5.07 16.41
CA MET A 338 6.17 -4.60 15.94
C MET A 338 5.19 -4.43 17.10
N ALA A 339 4.63 -3.23 17.26
CA ALA A 339 3.51 -2.96 18.14
C ALA A 339 2.20 -3.31 17.43
N THR A 340 1.48 -4.32 17.92
CA THR A 340 0.15 -4.71 17.44
C THR A 340 -0.92 -3.75 17.96
N THR A 341 -1.98 -3.55 17.18
CA THR A 341 -3.04 -2.54 17.45
C THR A 341 -4.47 -3.06 17.26
N LEU A 342 -4.66 -4.39 17.20
CA LEU A 342 -5.96 -5.03 16.99
C LEU A 342 -7.05 -4.55 17.96
N ASP A 343 -6.70 -4.37 19.24
CA ASP A 343 -7.56 -3.90 20.33
C ASP A 343 -7.77 -2.37 20.36
N GLY A 344 -7.16 -1.65 19.43
CA GLY A 344 -7.17 -0.20 19.33
C GLY A 344 -7.93 0.36 18.13
N GLY A 345 -8.42 -0.48 17.21
CA GLY A 345 -9.15 -0.04 16.01
C GLY A 345 -10.52 0.61 16.31
N GLU A 346 -11.04 1.37 15.34
CA GLU A 346 -12.39 1.93 15.37
C GLU A 346 -13.05 1.78 13.98
N PRO A 347 -14.29 1.28 13.87
CA PRO A 347 -14.86 0.92 12.56
C PRO A 347 -15.16 2.14 11.69
N GLY A 348 -15.48 3.27 12.31
CA GLY A 348 -15.81 4.55 11.66
C GLY A 348 -14.66 5.58 11.63
N CYS A 349 -13.50 5.28 12.22
CA CYS A 349 -12.38 6.22 12.29
C CYS A 349 -11.03 5.53 12.02
N ILE A 350 -10.43 5.80 10.85
CA ILE A 350 -9.08 5.32 10.49
C ILE A 350 -7.96 5.91 11.38
N HIS A 351 -8.29 6.89 12.22
CA HIS A 351 -7.38 7.52 13.19
C HIS A 351 -7.81 7.20 14.63
N PRO A 352 -7.58 5.96 15.11
CA PRO A 352 -8.10 5.53 16.40
C PRO A 352 -7.51 6.31 17.57
N ARG A 353 -8.33 6.57 18.59
CA ARG A 353 -8.05 7.42 19.75
C ARG A 353 -6.97 6.92 20.68
N LYS A 354 -6.73 5.60 20.76
CA LYS A 354 -5.83 4.94 21.72
C LYS A 354 -4.33 5.10 21.38
N LYS A 355 -3.87 6.32 21.05
CA LYS A 355 -2.46 6.58 20.69
C LYS A 355 -1.49 6.37 21.84
N LYS A 356 -1.97 6.43 23.09
CA LYS A 356 -1.16 6.12 24.28
C LYS A 356 -0.68 4.68 24.26
N ASP A 357 -1.56 3.72 24.02
CA ASP A 357 -1.24 2.30 24.03
C ASP A 357 -0.22 1.95 22.93
N VAL A 358 -0.33 2.59 21.76
CA VAL A 358 0.66 2.48 20.68
C VAL A 358 2.04 3.01 21.11
N GLY A 359 2.10 4.22 21.67
CA GLY A 359 3.35 4.82 22.14
C GLY A 359 4.00 4.04 23.28
N ASP A 360 3.21 3.56 24.24
CA ASP A 360 3.66 2.71 25.34
C ASP A 360 4.19 1.35 24.82
N ARG A 361 3.50 0.68 23.88
CA ARG A 361 3.97 -0.58 23.27
C ARG A 361 5.30 -0.42 22.55
N LEU A 362 5.48 0.66 21.78
CA LEU A 362 6.77 1.00 21.16
C LEU A 362 7.86 1.24 22.22
N ALA A 363 7.53 1.89 23.33
CA ALA A 363 8.47 2.11 24.42
C ALA A 363 8.84 0.80 25.13
N TYR A 364 7.90 -0.13 25.33
CA TYR A 364 8.19 -1.43 25.94
C TYR A 364 9.14 -2.27 25.07
N LEU A 365 8.96 -2.25 23.74
CA LEU A 365 9.88 -2.88 22.79
C LEU A 365 11.31 -2.31 22.94
N ALA A 366 11.45 -0.98 22.90
CA ALA A 366 12.75 -0.31 23.06
C ALA A 366 13.39 -0.62 24.43
N LEU A 367 12.66 -0.48 25.53
CA LEU A 367 13.17 -0.68 26.89
C LEU A 367 13.71 -2.10 27.10
N VAL A 368 12.99 -3.12 26.62
CA VAL A 368 13.42 -4.52 26.77
C VAL A 368 14.62 -4.83 25.88
N ASN A 369 14.54 -4.48 24.59
CA ASN A 369 15.54 -4.88 23.61
C ASN A 369 16.85 -4.07 23.67
N ASP A 370 16.76 -2.75 23.93
CA ASP A 370 17.88 -1.82 23.77
C ASP A 370 18.44 -1.25 25.08
N TYR A 371 17.67 -1.34 26.18
CA TYR A 371 18.06 -0.87 27.51
C TYR A 371 18.07 -2.00 28.56
N GLY A 372 17.78 -3.24 28.16
CA GLY A 372 17.93 -4.43 29.00
C GLY A 372 16.92 -4.55 30.14
N PHE A 373 15.77 -3.87 30.05
CA PHE A 373 14.70 -4.01 31.04
C PHE A 373 14.11 -5.42 31.00
N LYS A 374 13.78 -5.96 32.18
CA LYS A 374 13.25 -7.32 32.38
C LYS A 374 11.95 -7.27 33.15
N GLY A 375 11.17 -8.34 33.09
CA GLY A 375 9.91 -8.47 33.84
C GLY A 375 8.68 -7.94 33.10
N ILE A 376 8.75 -7.75 31.78
CA ILE A 376 7.61 -7.50 30.89
C ILE A 376 7.85 -8.26 29.58
N ASN A 377 6.80 -8.77 28.93
CA ASN A 377 6.87 -9.30 27.56
C ASN A 377 6.12 -8.35 26.59
N PRO A 378 6.83 -7.54 25.79
CA PRO A 378 6.21 -6.66 24.79
C PRO A 378 5.84 -7.39 23.49
N ILE A 379 6.21 -8.67 23.34
CA ILE A 379 5.98 -9.43 22.12
C ILE A 379 4.57 -10.01 22.12
N ALA A 380 3.80 -9.68 21.08
CA ALA A 380 2.48 -10.23 20.81
C ALA A 380 2.54 -11.77 20.61
N PRO A 381 1.47 -12.51 20.97
CA PRO A 381 1.30 -13.87 20.47
C PRO A 381 1.19 -13.83 18.93
N THR A 382 1.96 -14.67 18.23
CA THR A 382 1.80 -14.85 16.78
C THR A 382 1.43 -16.29 16.43
N TYR A 383 0.93 -16.53 15.23
CA TYR A 383 0.54 -17.87 14.79
C TYR A 383 1.78 -18.74 14.54
N GLU A 384 1.76 -20.00 15.00
CA GLU A 384 2.83 -20.98 14.74
C GLU A 384 2.34 -22.11 13.82
N SER A 385 1.20 -22.71 14.14
CA SER A 385 0.61 -23.81 13.35
C SER A 385 -0.85 -24.05 13.71
N SER A 386 -1.55 -24.83 12.87
CA SER A 386 -2.87 -25.38 13.18
C SER A 386 -2.94 -26.86 12.79
N LYS A 387 -3.70 -27.64 13.58
CA LYS A 387 -4.07 -29.01 13.27
C LYS A 387 -5.60 -29.11 13.25
N PHE A 388 -6.16 -29.80 12.27
CA PHE A 388 -7.61 -30.00 12.15
C PHE A 388 -7.95 -31.44 12.51
N GLU A 389 -8.74 -31.62 13.57
CA GLU A 389 -9.20 -32.94 14.01
C GLU A 389 -10.51 -32.85 14.82
N GLU A 390 -11.33 -33.90 14.74
CA GLU A 390 -12.57 -34.04 15.52
C GLU A 390 -13.52 -32.83 15.41
N GLY A 391 -13.58 -32.18 14.24
CA GLY A 391 -14.40 -30.98 13.99
C GLY A 391 -13.83 -29.66 14.55
N ASN A 392 -12.61 -29.67 15.09
CA ASN A 392 -11.93 -28.50 15.66
C ASN A 392 -10.70 -28.11 14.84
N ALA A 393 -10.33 -26.82 14.90
CA ALA A 393 -8.98 -26.37 14.62
C ALA A 393 -8.23 -26.13 15.94
N ILE A 394 -7.12 -26.83 16.13
CA ILE A 394 -6.22 -26.69 17.26
C ILE A 394 -5.09 -25.76 16.82
N VAL A 395 -5.16 -24.50 17.24
CA VAL A 395 -4.23 -23.43 16.87
C VAL A 395 -3.13 -23.33 17.92
N THR A 396 -1.87 -23.42 17.51
CA THR A 396 -0.71 -23.21 18.37
C THR A 396 -0.13 -21.83 18.13
N MET A 397 0.04 -21.06 19.20
CA MET A 397 0.62 -19.72 19.18
C MET A 397 2.11 -19.76 19.51
N LYS A 398 2.92 -19.03 18.75
CA LYS A 398 4.30 -18.69 19.07
C LYS A 398 4.28 -17.59 20.13
N ILE A 399 4.75 -17.95 21.32
CA ILE A 399 4.82 -17.07 22.48
C ILE A 399 5.87 -17.63 23.46
N ASN A 400 6.39 -16.78 24.34
CA ASN A 400 7.23 -17.21 25.46
C ASN A 400 6.39 -17.64 26.67
N ASP A 401 7.07 -17.86 27.80
CA ASP A 401 6.51 -18.34 29.06
C ASP A 401 5.39 -17.45 29.65
N SER A 402 5.11 -16.26 29.10
CA SER A 402 3.97 -15.45 29.52
C SER A 402 2.62 -16.11 29.23
N GLY A 403 2.54 -16.96 28.19
CA GLY A 403 1.29 -17.61 27.77
C GLY A 403 0.20 -16.67 27.24
N ILE A 404 -0.89 -17.28 26.76
CA ILE A 404 -2.03 -16.62 26.11
C ILE A 404 -3.25 -16.43 27.03
N SER A 405 -4.06 -15.42 26.70
CA SER A 405 -5.22 -14.92 27.44
C SER A 405 -6.33 -14.54 26.44
N PRO A 406 -7.64 -14.61 26.79
CA PRO A 406 -8.20 -14.93 28.11
C PRO A 406 -8.42 -16.42 28.40
N VAL A 407 -7.94 -16.86 29.56
CA VAL A 407 -8.25 -18.19 30.11
C VAL A 407 -9.69 -18.21 30.63
N GLY A 408 -10.45 -19.26 30.29
CA GLY A 408 -11.81 -19.47 30.79
C GLY A 408 -12.89 -18.57 30.17
N GLN A 409 -12.58 -17.80 29.12
CA GLN A 409 -13.53 -16.97 28.38
C GLN A 409 -13.57 -17.35 26.90
N ASP A 410 -14.43 -16.71 26.13
CA ASP A 410 -14.51 -16.87 24.67
C ASP A 410 -13.45 -16.00 23.99
N ILE A 411 -12.75 -16.57 23.00
CA ILE A 411 -11.94 -15.80 22.07
C ILE A 411 -12.79 -15.51 20.83
N THR A 412 -13.07 -14.23 20.58
CA THR A 412 -13.82 -13.75 19.42
C THR A 412 -12.91 -13.48 18.22
N GLY A 413 -13.49 -13.32 17.03
CA GLY A 413 -12.74 -12.95 15.83
C GLY A 413 -12.08 -14.11 15.09
N PHE A 414 -12.29 -15.36 15.55
CA PHE A 414 -11.94 -16.54 14.77
C PHE A 414 -12.96 -16.81 13.66
N GLU A 415 -12.49 -17.37 12.56
CA GLU A 415 -13.30 -17.92 11.48
C GLU A 415 -12.73 -19.26 11.04
N LEU A 416 -13.60 -20.20 10.67
CA LEU A 416 -13.23 -21.51 10.11
C LEU A 416 -13.81 -21.65 8.71
N ALA A 417 -13.12 -22.41 7.85
CA ALA A 417 -13.64 -22.81 6.54
C ALA A 417 -13.47 -24.31 6.31
N GLY A 418 -14.45 -24.90 5.62
CA GLY A 418 -14.38 -26.27 5.14
C GLY A 418 -13.67 -26.35 3.79
N SER A 419 -13.80 -27.51 3.12
CA SER A 419 -13.28 -27.70 1.75
C SER A 419 -13.95 -26.82 0.69
N ASP A 420 -15.06 -26.16 1.03
CA ASP A 420 -15.77 -25.15 0.26
C ASP A 420 -15.06 -23.77 0.26
N MET A 421 -14.09 -23.56 1.16
CA MET A 421 -13.35 -22.31 1.34
C MET A 421 -14.20 -21.12 1.83
N ILE A 422 -15.41 -21.38 2.33
CA ILE A 422 -16.29 -20.35 2.89
C ILE A 422 -15.97 -20.18 4.37
N PHE A 423 -15.60 -18.97 4.78
CA PHE A 423 -15.29 -18.66 6.19
C PHE A 423 -16.57 -18.33 6.97
N HIS A 424 -16.86 -19.13 7.98
CA HIS A 424 -17.92 -18.94 8.96
C HIS A 424 -17.33 -18.46 10.30
N PRO A 425 -18.06 -17.63 11.07
CA PRO A 425 -17.67 -17.27 12.43
C PRO A 425 -17.39 -18.50 13.30
N ALA A 426 -16.34 -18.41 14.11
CA ALA A 426 -15.90 -19.48 14.98
C ALA A 426 -15.51 -18.95 16.36
N VAL A 427 -15.50 -19.85 17.34
CA VAL A 427 -15.26 -19.51 18.75
C VAL A 427 -14.01 -20.23 19.22
N GLY A 428 -13.07 -19.47 19.79
CA GLY A 428 -11.84 -20.01 20.38
C GLY A 428 -11.92 -20.17 21.90
N ARG A 429 -11.25 -21.18 22.44
CA ARG A 429 -11.02 -21.40 23.88
C ARG A 429 -9.55 -21.69 24.14
N VAL A 430 -8.93 -21.00 25.11
CA VAL A 430 -7.58 -21.34 25.59
C VAL A 430 -7.61 -22.75 26.20
N LYS A 431 -6.80 -23.67 25.66
CA LYS A 431 -6.62 -25.04 26.14
C LYS A 431 -5.49 -25.12 27.17
N ASP A 432 -4.39 -24.43 26.87
CA ASP A 432 -3.16 -24.38 27.67
C ASP A 432 -2.42 -23.07 27.37
N ALA A 433 -1.20 -22.90 27.90
CA ALA A 433 -0.43 -21.66 27.77
C ALA A 433 -0.14 -21.21 26.32
N ARG A 434 -0.23 -22.10 25.32
CA ARG A 434 0.08 -21.78 23.91
C ARG A 434 -1.01 -22.18 22.91
N THR A 435 -1.97 -23.01 23.30
CA THR A 435 -2.93 -23.62 22.38
C THR A 435 -4.34 -23.08 22.55
N VAL A 436 -5.00 -22.75 21.44
CA VAL A 436 -6.43 -22.44 21.34
C VAL A 436 -7.14 -23.57 20.60
N ILE A 437 -8.26 -24.06 21.14
CA ILE A 437 -9.20 -24.90 20.39
C ILE A 437 -10.27 -23.99 19.80
N VAL A 438 -10.49 -24.09 18.48
CA VAL A 438 -11.45 -23.28 17.73
C VAL A 438 -12.48 -24.21 17.07
N ASN A 439 -13.77 -23.90 17.19
CA ASN A 439 -14.85 -24.63 16.49
C ASN A 439 -15.94 -23.69 15.95
N SER A 440 -16.73 -24.20 15.02
CA SER A 440 -17.93 -23.55 14.48
C SER A 440 -18.97 -24.64 14.15
N PRO A 441 -20.24 -24.50 14.59
CA PRO A 441 -21.30 -25.44 14.22
C PRO A 441 -21.55 -25.54 12.71
N ASP A 442 -21.26 -24.47 11.97
CA ASP A 442 -21.43 -24.40 10.52
C ASP A 442 -20.33 -25.16 9.75
N VAL A 443 -19.19 -25.46 10.41
CA VAL A 443 -18.00 -26.05 9.79
C VAL A 443 -17.60 -27.34 10.52
N PRO A 444 -18.35 -28.46 10.32
CA PRO A 444 -18.09 -29.73 11.01
C PRO A 444 -16.79 -30.43 10.57
N ALA A 445 -16.17 -29.99 9.47
CA ALA A 445 -14.92 -30.51 8.95
C ALA A 445 -13.99 -29.35 8.50
N PRO A 446 -13.39 -28.61 9.45
CA PRO A 446 -12.55 -27.46 9.12
C PRO A 446 -11.24 -27.89 8.46
N VAL A 447 -10.76 -27.09 7.50
CA VAL A 447 -9.46 -27.25 6.83
C VAL A 447 -8.64 -25.95 6.81
N ALA A 448 -9.24 -24.83 7.20
CA ALA A 448 -8.56 -23.55 7.39
C ALA A 448 -9.14 -22.79 8.60
N VAL A 449 -8.30 -21.96 9.21
CA VAL A 449 -8.64 -21.06 10.31
C VAL A 449 -8.05 -19.67 10.05
N ARG A 450 -8.82 -18.64 10.38
CA ARG A 450 -8.41 -17.23 10.37
C ARG A 450 -8.71 -16.59 11.72
N TYR A 451 -7.94 -15.58 12.08
CA TYR A 451 -8.18 -14.74 13.25
C TYR A 451 -8.07 -13.28 12.85
N CYS A 452 -9.16 -12.53 13.03
CA CYS A 452 -9.30 -11.09 12.78
C CYS A 452 -8.76 -10.62 11.42
N PHE A 453 -8.90 -11.44 10.38
CA PHE A 453 -8.22 -11.25 9.09
C PHE A 453 -8.97 -10.31 8.12
N ARG A 454 -10.12 -9.78 8.53
CA ARG A 454 -10.94 -8.82 7.75
C ARG A 454 -10.53 -7.38 8.03
N ASN A 455 -10.95 -6.46 7.16
CA ASN A 455 -10.79 -5.02 7.28
C ASN A 455 -11.23 -4.50 8.66
N TRP A 456 -12.43 -4.90 9.09
CA TRP A 456 -12.89 -4.76 10.48
C TRP A 456 -12.97 -6.13 11.17
N SER A 457 -12.51 -6.21 12.41
CA SER A 457 -12.64 -7.40 13.25
C SER A 457 -12.45 -7.04 14.72
N GLU A 458 -13.18 -7.71 15.61
CA GLU A 458 -13.05 -7.58 17.06
C GLU A 458 -12.52 -8.90 17.66
N GLY A 459 -11.31 -8.83 18.21
CA GLY A 459 -10.63 -9.97 18.82
C GLY A 459 -9.99 -9.59 20.16
N ASN A 460 -9.94 -10.55 21.06
CA ASN A 460 -9.49 -10.39 22.44
C ASN A 460 -8.32 -11.31 22.83
N LEU A 461 -7.75 -12.07 21.88
CA LEU A 461 -6.55 -12.88 22.12
C LEU A 461 -5.34 -11.99 22.40
N CYS A 462 -4.70 -12.18 23.54
CA CYS A 462 -3.52 -11.42 23.96
C CYS A 462 -2.53 -12.29 24.76
N ASN A 463 -1.35 -11.74 25.06
CA ASN A 463 -0.47 -12.30 26.08
C ASN A 463 -0.90 -11.86 27.49
N ASN A 464 -0.33 -12.45 28.54
CA ASN A 464 -0.61 -12.06 29.94
C ASN A 464 -0.25 -10.59 30.31
N TRP A 465 0.38 -9.82 29.43
CA TRP A 465 0.66 -8.39 29.60
C TRP A 465 -0.32 -7.49 28.83
N GLY A 466 -1.36 -8.05 28.20
CA GLY A 466 -2.33 -7.31 27.41
C GLY A 466 -1.81 -6.83 26.05
N ILE A 467 -0.74 -7.44 25.53
CA ILE A 467 -0.31 -7.22 24.13
C ILE A 467 -1.18 -8.11 23.23
N PRO A 468 -2.01 -7.56 22.33
CA PRO A 468 -2.93 -8.33 21.51
C PRO A 468 -2.17 -9.11 20.43
N ALA A 469 -2.69 -10.28 20.05
CA ALA A 469 -2.28 -10.96 18.84
C ALA A 469 -2.64 -10.11 17.60
N GLY A 470 -1.82 -10.20 16.55
CA GLY A 470 -2.16 -9.63 15.24
C GLY A 470 -3.10 -10.53 14.45
N PRO A 471 -3.70 -10.04 13.35
CA PRO A 471 -4.42 -10.87 12.39
C PRO A 471 -3.56 -12.00 11.80
N PHE A 472 -4.13 -13.20 11.63
CA PHE A 472 -3.44 -14.32 10.98
C PHE A 472 -4.39 -15.27 10.23
N ARG A 473 -3.81 -16.14 9.40
CA ARG A 473 -4.51 -17.22 8.69
C ARG A 473 -3.65 -18.48 8.59
N SER A 474 -4.30 -19.63 8.43
CA SER A 474 -3.62 -20.91 8.12
C SER A 474 -3.58 -21.23 6.62
N ASP A 475 -4.39 -20.57 5.79
CA ASP A 475 -4.47 -20.83 4.35
C ASP A 475 -3.45 -20.03 3.52
N ASP A 476 -3.04 -20.59 2.38
CA ASP A 476 -2.24 -19.91 1.35
C ASP A 476 -3.09 -19.48 0.13
N TRP A 477 -4.42 -19.57 0.19
CA TRP A 477 -5.32 -19.62 -0.98
C TRP A 477 -5.25 -18.44 -1.95
N GLU A 478 -4.78 -17.27 -1.50
CA GLU A 478 -4.52 -16.13 -2.39
C GLU A 478 -3.11 -16.18 -3.01
N ASN A 479 -2.11 -16.68 -2.27
CA ASN A 479 -0.78 -16.97 -2.81
C ASN A 479 -0.88 -18.05 -3.90
N GLU A 480 -1.89 -18.94 -3.84
CA GLU A 480 -2.21 -19.91 -4.89
C GLU A 480 -2.56 -19.27 -6.24
N ARG A 481 -3.04 -18.02 -6.24
CA ARG A 481 -3.22 -17.25 -7.48
C ARG A 481 -1.88 -16.75 -8.01
N PHE A 482 -0.97 -16.28 -7.16
CA PHE A 482 0.33 -15.73 -7.58
C PHE A 482 1.40 -16.79 -7.88
N ASN A 483 1.34 -17.97 -7.26
CA ASN A 483 2.23 -19.10 -7.54
C ASN A 483 1.76 -19.98 -8.74
N GLY A 484 0.73 -19.55 -9.46
CA GLY A 484 0.26 -20.20 -10.68
C GLY A 484 -0.54 -21.50 -10.48
N LYS A 485 -1.17 -21.71 -9.31
CA LYS A 485 -2.17 -22.77 -9.13
C LYS A 485 -3.56 -22.35 -9.63
N SER A 486 -3.93 -21.07 -9.58
CA SER A 486 -5.23 -20.58 -10.08
C SER A 486 -5.11 -19.41 -11.07
N LEU A 487 -6.24 -19.13 -11.74
CA LEU A 487 -6.41 -18.10 -12.76
C LEU A 487 -7.70 -17.29 -12.48
N ARG A 488 -7.61 -15.97 -12.31
CA ARG A 488 -8.78 -15.09 -12.20
C ARG A 488 -9.26 -14.66 -13.58
N VAL A 489 -10.48 -15.04 -13.94
CA VAL A 489 -11.11 -14.74 -15.23
C VAL A 489 -12.34 -13.86 -15.07
N MET A 490 -12.62 -12.97 -16.02
CA MET A 490 -13.80 -12.08 -16.00
C MET A 490 -14.47 -11.93 -17.37
N SER A 491 -15.79 -11.74 -17.39
CA SER A 491 -16.58 -11.27 -18.54
C SER A 491 -17.20 -9.92 -18.21
N TYR A 492 -17.18 -8.96 -19.15
CA TYR A 492 -17.75 -7.65 -18.95
C TYR A 492 -18.26 -7.02 -20.25
N ASN A 493 -19.59 -6.99 -20.44
CA ASN A 493 -20.19 -6.15 -21.47
C ASN A 493 -20.09 -4.70 -20.99
N ILE A 494 -19.22 -3.92 -21.64
CA ILE A 494 -18.92 -2.54 -21.22
C ILE A 494 -19.96 -1.54 -21.71
N ARG A 495 -20.95 -1.97 -22.51
CA ARG A 495 -21.91 -1.12 -23.21
C ARG A 495 -21.26 -0.15 -24.20
N ASN A 496 -21.71 -0.20 -25.45
CA ASN A 496 -21.12 0.60 -26.52
C ASN A 496 -21.28 2.12 -26.31
N CYS A 497 -20.25 2.90 -26.64
CA CYS A 497 -20.25 4.36 -26.46
C CYS A 497 -21.14 5.14 -27.43
N LYS A 498 -21.82 4.48 -28.39
CA LYS A 498 -22.71 5.13 -29.37
C LYS A 498 -24.17 5.12 -28.92
N ALA A 499 -24.50 4.38 -27.86
CA ALA A 499 -25.81 4.35 -27.27
C ALA A 499 -26.18 5.69 -26.62
N LYS A 500 -27.47 6.06 -26.71
CA LYS A 500 -28.02 7.29 -26.12
C LYS A 500 -28.46 7.03 -24.68
N ASP A 501 -27.49 6.78 -23.81
CA ASP A 501 -27.74 6.31 -22.44
C ASP A 501 -27.85 7.44 -21.39
N GLU A 502 -27.97 8.69 -21.83
CA GLU A 502 -28.18 9.88 -20.99
C GLU A 502 -27.11 9.99 -19.87
N ASP A 503 -27.50 9.99 -18.59
CA ASP A 503 -26.58 10.04 -17.45
C ASP A 503 -25.65 8.81 -17.33
N ASN A 504 -25.90 7.76 -18.12
CA ASN A 504 -25.07 6.56 -18.23
C ASN A 504 -24.26 6.49 -19.54
N ALA A 505 -24.16 7.61 -20.28
CA ALA A 505 -23.29 7.71 -21.44
C ALA A 505 -21.83 7.40 -21.09
N TRP A 506 -21.07 6.85 -22.05
CA TRP A 506 -19.69 6.40 -21.85
C TRP A 506 -18.81 7.44 -21.16
N ASP A 507 -18.80 8.69 -21.63
CA ASP A 507 -17.95 9.75 -21.08
C ASP A 507 -18.24 10.10 -19.61
N ILE A 508 -19.41 9.72 -19.08
CA ILE A 508 -19.80 9.93 -17.68
C ILE A 508 -19.32 8.78 -16.79
N ARG A 509 -19.31 7.55 -17.31
CA ARG A 509 -19.00 6.31 -16.56
C ARG A 509 -17.63 5.68 -16.84
N ARG A 510 -16.90 6.15 -17.86
CA ARG A 510 -15.63 5.55 -18.31
C ARG A 510 -14.62 5.34 -17.17
N ASP A 511 -14.46 6.33 -16.28
CA ASP A 511 -13.53 6.29 -15.14
C ASP A 511 -13.86 5.18 -14.11
N ALA A 512 -15.09 4.66 -14.11
CA ALA A 512 -15.51 3.55 -13.26
C ALA A 512 -14.95 2.20 -13.72
N THR A 513 -14.69 2.05 -15.03
CA THR A 513 -14.13 0.80 -15.60
C THR A 513 -12.70 0.51 -15.12
N PRO A 514 -11.70 1.41 -15.25
CA PRO A 514 -10.35 1.13 -14.77
C PRO A 514 -10.31 1.03 -13.24
N ALA A 515 -11.15 1.78 -12.52
CA ALA A 515 -11.27 1.63 -11.07
C ALA A 515 -11.73 0.20 -10.67
N MET A 516 -12.69 -0.38 -11.39
CA MET A 516 -13.15 -1.76 -11.20
C MET A 516 -12.09 -2.79 -11.61
N ILE A 517 -11.44 -2.61 -12.76
CA ILE A 517 -10.37 -3.51 -13.24
C ILE A 517 -9.20 -3.54 -12.25
N LEU A 518 -8.79 -2.39 -11.71
CA LEU A 518 -7.67 -2.29 -10.76
C LEU A 518 -8.00 -2.84 -9.36
N ASP A 519 -9.27 -2.85 -8.95
CA ASP A 519 -9.70 -3.41 -7.66
C ASP A 519 -9.88 -4.93 -7.72
N ILE A 520 -10.57 -5.44 -8.75
CA ILE A 520 -10.76 -6.89 -8.97
C ILE A 520 -9.44 -7.56 -9.39
N HIS A 521 -8.65 -6.82 -10.18
CA HIS A 521 -7.39 -7.22 -10.79
C HIS A 521 -7.51 -8.60 -11.47
N PRO A 522 -8.27 -8.77 -12.57
CA PRO A 522 -8.36 -10.04 -13.28
C PRO A 522 -7.04 -10.46 -13.94
N ASP A 523 -6.76 -11.76 -14.09
CA ASP A 523 -5.57 -12.20 -14.84
C ASP A 523 -5.79 -12.03 -16.35
N ILE A 524 -7.01 -12.33 -16.79
CA ILE A 524 -7.47 -12.25 -18.16
C ILE A 524 -8.98 -12.02 -18.18
N PHE A 525 -9.47 -11.20 -19.12
CA PHE A 525 -10.89 -10.88 -19.21
C PHE A 525 -11.37 -10.61 -20.63
N GLY A 526 -12.63 -10.95 -20.89
CA GLY A 526 -13.33 -10.63 -22.12
C GLY A 526 -14.16 -9.36 -21.96
N VAL A 527 -14.04 -8.43 -22.92
CA VAL A 527 -14.90 -7.24 -23.03
C VAL A 527 -15.80 -7.38 -24.26
N GLN A 528 -17.08 -7.04 -24.13
CA GLN A 528 -18.04 -7.00 -25.24
C GLN A 528 -18.52 -5.56 -25.48
N GLU A 529 -19.06 -5.28 -26.67
CA GLU A 529 -19.60 -3.97 -27.12
C GLU A 529 -18.61 -2.80 -27.26
N ALA A 530 -17.34 -2.96 -26.89
CA ALA A 530 -16.39 -1.85 -26.94
C ALA A 530 -16.12 -1.38 -28.39
N TYR A 531 -16.27 -0.08 -28.65
CA TYR A 531 -15.69 0.57 -29.83
C TYR A 531 -14.22 0.95 -29.56
N GLN A 532 -13.44 1.20 -30.62
CA GLN A 532 -11.99 1.48 -30.55
C GLN A 532 -11.63 2.54 -29.49
N ASN A 533 -12.38 3.64 -29.38
CA ASN A 533 -12.14 4.70 -28.39
C ASN A 533 -12.35 4.26 -26.93
N GLN A 534 -13.19 3.25 -26.68
CA GLN A 534 -13.34 2.64 -25.35
C GLN A 534 -12.18 1.69 -25.06
N VAL A 535 -11.75 0.95 -26.09
CA VAL A 535 -10.61 0.04 -26.05
C VAL A 535 -9.30 0.79 -25.77
N ASP A 536 -9.05 1.89 -26.48
CA ASP A 536 -7.89 2.76 -26.29
C ASP A 536 -7.85 3.34 -24.87
N TYR A 537 -9.00 3.80 -24.35
CA TYR A 537 -9.11 4.35 -23.00
C TYR A 537 -8.81 3.30 -21.91
N ILE A 538 -9.23 2.04 -22.08
CA ILE A 538 -8.86 0.96 -21.14
C ILE A 538 -7.34 0.75 -21.14
N LEU A 539 -6.70 0.69 -22.31
CA LEU A 539 -5.23 0.53 -22.39
C LEU A 539 -4.48 1.72 -21.76
N GLU A 540 -4.93 2.95 -22.00
CA GLU A 540 -4.32 4.16 -21.43
C GLU A 540 -4.38 4.17 -19.90
N THR A 541 -5.49 3.66 -19.33
CA THR A 541 -5.75 3.71 -17.88
C THR A 541 -5.34 2.45 -17.11
N CYS A 542 -5.11 1.33 -17.81
CA CYS A 542 -4.72 0.03 -17.22
C CYS A 542 -3.39 -0.47 -17.81
N PRO A 543 -2.25 0.21 -17.55
CA PRO A 543 -0.99 0.02 -18.30
C PRO A 543 -0.33 -1.36 -18.15
N ASP A 544 -0.73 -2.14 -17.14
CA ASP A 544 -0.26 -3.52 -16.94
C ASP A 544 -0.91 -4.52 -17.91
N TYR A 545 -2.01 -4.11 -18.57
CA TYR A 545 -2.79 -4.96 -19.47
C TYR A 545 -2.45 -4.69 -20.94
N LYS A 546 -2.47 -5.75 -21.74
CA LYS A 546 -2.56 -5.69 -23.21
C LYS A 546 -3.86 -6.35 -23.66
N MET A 547 -4.25 -6.13 -24.90
CA MET A 547 -5.41 -6.79 -25.50
C MET A 547 -5.10 -7.42 -26.86
N VAL A 548 -6.00 -8.31 -27.27
CA VAL A 548 -6.13 -8.86 -28.62
C VAL A 548 -7.60 -8.84 -29.04
N GLY A 549 -7.86 -8.88 -30.35
CA GLY A 549 -9.19 -8.78 -30.94
C GLY A 549 -9.30 -7.64 -31.96
N VAL A 550 -10.34 -7.69 -32.78
CA VAL A 550 -10.56 -6.75 -33.90
C VAL A 550 -12.02 -6.31 -34.01
N GLY A 551 -12.25 -5.22 -34.75
CA GLY A 551 -13.59 -4.73 -35.09
C GLY A 551 -14.40 -5.74 -35.92
N ARG A 552 -15.62 -6.05 -35.48
CA ARG A 552 -16.48 -7.05 -36.14
C ARG A 552 -16.96 -6.67 -37.55
N ASP A 553 -16.88 -5.41 -37.95
CA ASP A 553 -17.43 -4.95 -39.23
C ASP A 553 -16.45 -5.17 -40.39
N ASP A 554 -15.14 -5.00 -40.13
CA ASP A 554 -14.05 -5.00 -41.11
C ASP A 554 -12.87 -5.93 -40.79
N GLY A 555 -12.81 -6.50 -39.58
CA GLY A 555 -11.67 -7.31 -39.12
C GLY A 555 -10.45 -6.48 -38.72
N VAL A 556 -10.61 -5.17 -38.50
CA VAL A 556 -9.54 -4.26 -38.11
C VAL A 556 -9.99 -3.49 -36.86
N GLN A 557 -10.70 -2.36 -37.01
CA GLN A 557 -11.12 -1.50 -35.89
C GLN A 557 -12.60 -1.08 -35.96
N LYS A 558 -13.30 -1.37 -37.06
CA LYS A 558 -14.68 -0.90 -37.26
C LYS A 558 -15.69 -1.86 -36.64
N GLY A 559 -16.69 -1.29 -35.98
CA GLY A 559 -17.71 -2.03 -35.25
C GLY A 559 -17.36 -2.22 -33.77
N GLU A 560 -18.21 -2.92 -33.06
CA GLU A 560 -17.93 -3.37 -31.70
C GLU A 560 -16.88 -4.48 -31.73
N GLN A 561 -16.09 -4.59 -30.66
CA GLN A 561 -15.06 -5.61 -30.47
C GLN A 561 -15.45 -6.58 -29.35
N MET A 562 -14.98 -7.82 -29.49
CA MET A 562 -15.03 -8.86 -28.48
C MET A 562 -13.61 -9.11 -27.97
N SER A 563 -12.95 -8.07 -27.47
CA SER A 563 -11.50 -8.08 -27.16
C SER A 563 -11.17 -8.91 -25.92
N VAL A 564 -10.00 -9.55 -25.90
CA VAL A 564 -9.45 -10.27 -24.74
C VAL A 564 -8.31 -9.44 -24.17
N TYR A 565 -8.43 -9.03 -22.91
CA TYR A 565 -7.40 -8.30 -22.16
C TYR A 565 -6.69 -9.22 -21.18
N TYR A 566 -5.38 -9.08 -21.01
CA TYR A 566 -4.57 -9.92 -20.12
C TYR A 566 -3.48 -9.13 -19.38
N ASP A 567 -3.25 -9.50 -18.11
CA ASP A 567 -2.19 -8.93 -17.28
C ASP A 567 -0.82 -9.44 -17.75
N THR A 568 -0.02 -8.52 -18.28
CA THR A 568 1.31 -8.82 -18.85
C THR A 568 2.35 -9.19 -17.80
N LYS A 569 2.11 -8.94 -16.51
CA LYS A 569 2.97 -9.40 -15.40
C LYS A 569 2.73 -10.87 -15.07
N ARG A 570 1.58 -11.43 -15.47
CA ARG A 570 1.14 -12.79 -15.07
C ARG A 570 1.03 -13.77 -16.23
N LEU A 571 0.70 -13.31 -17.43
CA LEU A 571 0.48 -14.12 -18.61
C LEU A 571 1.37 -13.67 -19.77
N ASP A 572 1.87 -14.63 -20.54
CA ASP A 572 2.39 -14.41 -21.89
C ASP A 572 1.37 -14.85 -22.92
N LEU A 573 1.28 -14.07 -24.00
CA LEU A 573 0.47 -14.39 -25.17
C LEU A 573 1.29 -15.27 -26.12
N VAL A 574 0.82 -16.49 -26.40
CA VAL A 574 1.47 -17.42 -27.32
C VAL A 574 0.96 -17.21 -28.75
N GLU A 575 -0.36 -17.22 -28.92
CA GLU A 575 -1.04 -17.07 -30.21
C GLU A 575 -2.45 -16.50 -29.99
N TRP A 576 -3.05 -15.88 -31.01
CA TRP A 576 -4.44 -15.42 -30.95
C TRP A 576 -5.05 -15.31 -32.35
N GLY A 577 -6.38 -15.20 -32.39
CA GLY A 577 -7.10 -14.87 -33.61
C GLY A 577 -8.53 -14.39 -33.34
N THR A 578 -9.25 -14.10 -34.42
CA THR A 578 -10.67 -13.75 -34.38
C THR A 578 -11.35 -14.37 -35.59
N TYR A 579 -12.53 -14.95 -35.38
CA TYR A 579 -13.37 -15.47 -36.46
C TYR A 579 -14.83 -15.02 -36.28
N TRP A 580 -15.56 -14.95 -37.39
CA TRP A 580 -16.98 -14.62 -37.42
C TRP A 580 -17.84 -15.84 -37.10
N LEU A 581 -18.98 -15.60 -36.45
CA LEU A 581 -19.95 -16.64 -36.11
C LEU A 581 -20.93 -16.81 -37.26
N SER A 582 -20.48 -17.53 -38.29
CA SER A 582 -21.18 -17.71 -39.56
C SER A 582 -20.71 -18.96 -40.29
N GLU A 583 -21.33 -19.20 -41.44
CA GLU A 583 -20.92 -20.18 -42.44
C GLU A 583 -19.56 -19.86 -43.11
N THR A 584 -19.09 -18.60 -43.05
CA THR A 584 -17.75 -18.17 -43.55
C THR A 584 -16.95 -17.48 -42.43
N PRO A 585 -16.42 -18.25 -41.46
CA PRO A 585 -15.83 -17.71 -40.23
C PRO A 585 -14.54 -16.91 -40.43
N ASP A 586 -13.84 -17.10 -41.55
CA ASP A 586 -12.55 -16.45 -41.84
C ASP A 586 -12.68 -15.03 -42.42
N GLU A 587 -13.90 -14.53 -42.68
CA GLU A 587 -14.15 -13.22 -43.27
C GLU A 587 -15.32 -12.46 -42.59
N PRO A 588 -15.37 -11.11 -42.65
CA PRO A 588 -16.42 -10.32 -41.99
C PRO A 588 -17.85 -10.55 -42.51
N SER A 589 -18.56 -11.51 -41.93
CA SER A 589 -19.85 -12.03 -42.39
C SER A 589 -20.96 -12.02 -41.31
N ILE A 590 -22.21 -12.15 -41.73
CA ILE A 590 -23.39 -12.37 -40.87
C ILE A 590 -23.79 -13.84 -41.01
N GLY A 591 -23.94 -14.56 -39.90
CA GLY A 591 -24.30 -15.98 -39.90
C GLY A 591 -25.79 -16.25 -39.75
N TRP A 592 -26.32 -17.20 -40.52
CA TRP A 592 -27.69 -17.72 -40.40
C TRP A 592 -28.79 -16.63 -40.25
N ASP A 593 -29.46 -16.58 -39.10
CA ASP A 593 -30.55 -15.66 -38.75
C ASP A 593 -30.10 -14.49 -37.85
N ALA A 594 -28.80 -14.22 -37.75
CA ALA A 594 -28.25 -13.13 -36.94
C ALA A 594 -28.65 -11.73 -37.45
N ALA A 595 -28.86 -10.80 -36.52
CA ALA A 595 -29.09 -9.39 -36.84
C ALA A 595 -27.80 -8.64 -37.22
N HIS A 596 -26.65 -9.08 -36.68
CA HIS A 596 -25.36 -8.43 -36.84
C HIS A 596 -24.23 -9.43 -37.11
N LYS A 597 -23.12 -8.94 -37.66
CA LYS A 597 -21.86 -9.67 -37.64
C LYS A 597 -21.48 -9.90 -36.17
N ARG A 598 -21.24 -11.14 -35.77
CA ARG A 598 -20.74 -11.51 -34.43
C ARG A 598 -19.41 -12.23 -34.59
N THR A 599 -18.52 -12.09 -33.61
CA THR A 599 -17.20 -12.76 -33.63
C THR A 599 -16.90 -13.44 -32.30
N ALA A 600 -15.92 -14.33 -32.32
CA ALA A 600 -15.20 -14.74 -31.13
C ALA A 600 -13.71 -14.45 -31.32
N THR A 601 -13.12 -13.79 -30.32
CA THR A 601 -11.67 -13.61 -30.21
C THR A 601 -11.15 -14.72 -29.31
N TRP A 602 -10.09 -15.41 -29.71
CA TRP A 602 -9.43 -16.42 -28.90
C TRP A 602 -7.96 -16.08 -28.71
N ALA A 603 -7.40 -16.51 -27.58
CA ALA A 603 -5.99 -16.39 -27.26
C ALA A 603 -5.50 -17.69 -26.60
N LEU A 604 -4.38 -18.22 -27.09
CA LEU A 604 -3.58 -19.22 -26.39
C LEU A 604 -2.60 -18.49 -25.47
N MET A 605 -2.73 -18.71 -24.17
CA MET A 605 -1.97 -18.04 -23.13
C MET A 605 -1.05 -19.02 -22.42
N GLU A 606 0.08 -18.52 -21.89
CA GLU A 606 0.96 -19.24 -20.97
C GLU A 606 1.05 -18.48 -19.65
N GLN A 607 0.89 -19.17 -18.51
CA GLN A 607 0.96 -18.55 -17.19
C GLN A 607 2.41 -18.53 -16.67
N LYS A 608 2.97 -17.34 -16.48
CA LYS A 608 4.40 -17.12 -16.14
C LYS A 608 4.89 -17.89 -14.92
N ALA A 609 4.06 -17.98 -13.89
CA ALA A 609 4.43 -18.62 -12.62
C ALA A 609 4.52 -20.16 -12.71
N SER A 610 3.85 -20.79 -13.67
CA SER A 610 3.69 -22.26 -13.73
C SER A 610 4.06 -22.90 -15.08
N GLY A 611 4.21 -22.11 -16.15
CA GLY A 611 4.37 -22.59 -17.52
C GLY A 611 3.11 -23.25 -18.10
N ARG A 612 1.97 -23.25 -17.38
CA ARG A 612 0.73 -23.87 -17.86
C ARG A 612 0.13 -23.07 -19.01
N ARG A 613 -0.27 -23.76 -20.09
CA ARG A 613 -0.98 -23.18 -21.23
C ARG A 613 -2.47 -23.42 -21.16
N PHE A 614 -3.25 -22.48 -21.66
CA PHE A 614 -4.71 -22.57 -21.75
C PHE A 614 -5.25 -21.68 -22.88
N PHE A 615 -6.40 -22.06 -23.43
CA PHE A 615 -7.17 -21.22 -24.34
C PHE A 615 -8.14 -20.32 -23.56
N PHE A 616 -8.22 -19.05 -23.95
CA PHE A 616 -9.25 -18.12 -23.50
C PHE A 616 -10.01 -17.59 -24.72
N VAL A 617 -11.34 -17.62 -24.66
CA VAL A 617 -12.21 -17.17 -25.75
C VAL A 617 -13.23 -16.18 -25.23
N ASN A 618 -13.41 -15.07 -25.94
CA ASN A 618 -14.43 -14.07 -25.67
C ASN A 618 -15.37 -13.91 -26.87
N THR A 619 -16.68 -13.79 -26.63
CA THR A 619 -17.68 -13.58 -27.68
C THR A 619 -18.86 -12.70 -27.22
N HIS A 620 -19.70 -12.30 -28.19
CA HIS A 620 -21.00 -11.68 -27.96
C HIS A 620 -21.97 -12.30 -28.99
N LEU A 621 -22.90 -13.16 -28.54
CA LEU A 621 -23.81 -13.90 -29.43
C LEU A 621 -24.98 -13.03 -29.93
N ASP A 622 -25.71 -13.47 -30.96
CA ASP A 622 -26.77 -12.65 -31.55
C ASP A 622 -28.06 -12.58 -30.72
N HIS A 623 -28.58 -11.37 -30.54
CA HIS A 623 -29.77 -11.11 -29.73
C HIS A 623 -31.08 -11.53 -30.43
N LYS A 624 -31.11 -11.67 -31.76
CA LYS A 624 -32.29 -12.13 -32.52
C LYS A 624 -32.15 -13.56 -33.01
N GLY A 625 -31.03 -13.88 -33.65
CA GLY A 625 -30.84 -15.13 -34.37
C GLY A 625 -30.74 -16.35 -33.45
N LYS A 626 -31.77 -17.20 -33.44
CA LYS A 626 -31.81 -18.41 -32.60
C LYS A 626 -30.91 -19.50 -33.16
N VAL A 627 -30.86 -19.63 -34.49
CA VAL A 627 -29.95 -20.57 -35.15
C VAL A 627 -28.51 -20.08 -34.95
N ALA A 628 -28.27 -18.78 -35.20
CA ALA A 628 -26.95 -18.17 -35.06
C ALA A 628 -26.33 -18.29 -33.65
N ARG A 629 -27.13 -18.25 -32.57
CA ARG A 629 -26.61 -18.53 -31.23
C ARG A 629 -26.13 -19.97 -31.05
N ARG A 630 -26.94 -20.96 -31.48
CA ARG A 630 -26.59 -22.38 -31.36
C ARG A 630 -25.39 -22.73 -32.23
N GLU A 631 -25.45 -22.39 -33.52
CA GLU A 631 -24.38 -22.69 -34.47
C GLU A 631 -23.12 -21.88 -34.16
N GLY A 632 -23.25 -20.64 -33.67
CA GLY A 632 -22.12 -19.82 -33.22
C GLY A 632 -21.35 -20.45 -32.05
N LEU A 633 -22.04 -21.00 -31.05
CA LEU A 633 -21.41 -21.77 -29.96
C LEU A 633 -20.72 -23.04 -30.48
N ALA A 634 -21.34 -23.74 -31.44
CA ALA A 634 -20.73 -24.90 -32.08
C ALA A 634 -19.48 -24.54 -32.89
N VAL A 635 -19.48 -23.44 -33.65
CA VAL A 635 -18.30 -22.91 -34.36
C VAL A 635 -17.18 -22.59 -33.38
N ILE A 636 -17.49 -21.90 -32.28
CA ILE A 636 -16.51 -21.56 -31.24
C ILE A 636 -15.83 -22.81 -30.69
N TYR A 637 -16.62 -23.77 -30.20
CA TYR A 637 -16.08 -24.97 -29.58
C TYR A 637 -15.28 -25.81 -30.58
N ASN A 638 -15.85 -26.07 -31.76
CA ASN A 638 -15.23 -26.92 -32.78
C ASN A 638 -13.93 -26.31 -33.33
N ASN A 639 -13.83 -24.99 -33.48
CA ASN A 639 -12.60 -24.36 -33.93
C ASN A 639 -11.50 -24.45 -32.87
N ILE A 640 -11.81 -24.25 -31.59
CA ILE A 640 -10.82 -24.42 -30.52
C ILE A 640 -10.39 -25.88 -30.40
N GLN A 641 -11.30 -26.86 -30.49
CA GLN A 641 -10.92 -28.28 -30.47
C GLN A 641 -9.96 -28.66 -31.63
N LYS A 642 -10.14 -28.11 -32.84
CA LYS A 642 -9.18 -28.31 -33.95
C LYS A 642 -7.79 -27.75 -33.65
N MET A 643 -7.71 -26.62 -32.93
CA MET A 643 -6.46 -25.97 -32.55
C MET A 643 -5.86 -26.51 -31.24
N ASN A 644 -6.60 -27.35 -30.51
CA ASN A 644 -6.24 -27.87 -29.19
C ASN A 644 -6.19 -29.42 -29.16
N PRO A 645 -5.34 -30.07 -29.98
CA PRO A 645 -5.22 -31.53 -30.01
C PRO A 645 -4.69 -32.10 -28.69
N ASP A 646 -3.96 -31.31 -27.91
CA ASP A 646 -3.35 -31.70 -26.63
C ASP A 646 -4.33 -31.61 -25.45
N GLY A 647 -5.57 -31.13 -25.66
CA GLY A 647 -6.60 -31.05 -24.61
C GLY A 647 -6.27 -30.05 -23.50
N LEU A 648 -5.58 -28.95 -23.82
CA LEU A 648 -5.28 -27.86 -22.89
C LEU A 648 -6.57 -27.29 -22.27
N PRO A 649 -6.52 -26.79 -21.02
CA PRO A 649 -7.65 -26.10 -20.40
C PRO A 649 -8.18 -24.97 -21.27
N MET A 650 -9.50 -24.77 -21.24
CA MET A 650 -10.20 -23.77 -22.04
C MET A 650 -11.17 -22.97 -21.17
N VAL A 651 -11.21 -21.66 -21.36
CA VAL A 651 -12.20 -20.75 -20.81
C VAL A 651 -12.96 -20.09 -21.96
N LEU A 652 -14.28 -20.05 -21.86
CA LEU A 652 -15.16 -19.32 -22.77
C LEU A 652 -15.97 -18.32 -21.96
N VAL A 653 -15.84 -17.04 -22.29
CA VAL A 653 -16.58 -15.93 -21.68
C VAL A 653 -17.40 -15.18 -22.74
N GLY A 654 -18.42 -14.45 -22.31
CA GLY A 654 -19.16 -13.56 -23.20
C GLY A 654 -20.56 -13.21 -22.74
N ASP A 655 -21.14 -12.22 -23.42
CA ASP A 655 -22.57 -11.97 -23.42
C ASP A 655 -23.23 -12.91 -24.43
N PHE A 656 -24.05 -13.85 -23.93
CA PHE A 656 -24.70 -14.85 -24.77
C PHE A 656 -26.12 -14.46 -25.19
N ASN A 657 -26.66 -13.33 -24.70
CA ASN A 657 -28.02 -12.85 -24.94
C ASN A 657 -29.13 -13.88 -24.63
N VAL A 658 -28.87 -14.84 -23.74
CA VAL A 658 -29.82 -15.89 -23.34
C VAL A 658 -29.75 -16.23 -21.85
N PHE A 659 -30.92 -16.54 -21.29
CA PHE A 659 -31.03 -17.07 -19.93
C PHE A 659 -30.60 -18.55 -19.85
N PRO A 660 -30.28 -19.06 -18.65
CA PRO A 660 -29.74 -20.42 -18.48
C PRO A 660 -30.62 -21.54 -19.03
N GLU A 661 -31.90 -21.29 -19.21
CA GLU A 661 -32.91 -22.22 -19.70
C GLU A 661 -33.00 -22.29 -21.24
N ASP A 662 -32.31 -21.42 -22.00
CA ASP A 662 -32.36 -21.48 -23.48
C ASP A 662 -31.67 -22.77 -23.98
N SER A 663 -32.43 -23.51 -24.78
CA SER A 663 -32.00 -24.70 -25.51
C SER A 663 -30.67 -24.58 -26.26
N CYS A 664 -30.25 -23.40 -26.70
CA CYS A 664 -28.96 -23.22 -27.38
C CYS A 664 -27.75 -23.50 -26.45
N LEU A 665 -27.94 -23.41 -25.12
CA LEU A 665 -26.90 -23.74 -24.14
C LEU A 665 -26.78 -25.24 -23.86
N LYS A 666 -27.70 -26.08 -24.36
CA LYS A 666 -27.75 -27.50 -24.03
C LYS A 666 -26.43 -28.22 -24.37
N ASP A 667 -25.90 -27.96 -25.56
CA ASP A 667 -24.71 -28.66 -26.04
C ASP A 667 -23.46 -28.17 -25.29
N ILE A 668 -23.27 -26.85 -25.14
CA ILE A 668 -22.12 -26.31 -24.40
C ILE A 668 -22.13 -26.73 -22.91
N ASN A 669 -23.30 -26.89 -22.28
CA ASN A 669 -23.43 -27.44 -20.93
C ASN A 669 -23.03 -28.92 -20.81
N THR A 670 -22.99 -29.69 -21.90
CA THR A 670 -22.44 -31.05 -21.90
C THR A 670 -20.94 -31.10 -22.14
N LEU A 671 -20.37 -30.05 -22.75
CA LEU A 671 -18.98 -29.97 -23.19
C LEU A 671 -18.08 -29.19 -22.22
N MET A 672 -18.65 -28.24 -21.47
CA MET A 672 -17.97 -27.35 -20.55
C MET A 672 -18.78 -27.14 -19.26
N LYS A 673 -18.09 -26.83 -18.16
CA LYS A 673 -18.70 -26.51 -16.87
C LYS A 673 -19.00 -25.01 -16.78
N SER A 674 -20.22 -24.63 -16.43
CA SER A 674 -20.52 -23.24 -16.03
C SER A 674 -19.86 -22.93 -14.70
N ALA A 675 -19.03 -21.88 -14.65
CA ALA A 675 -18.32 -21.44 -13.45
C ALA A 675 -19.26 -21.08 -12.29
N ARG A 676 -20.46 -20.60 -12.60
CA ARG A 676 -21.51 -20.28 -11.62
C ARG A 676 -22.07 -21.53 -10.96
N PHE A 677 -22.50 -22.50 -11.77
CA PHE A 677 -23.11 -23.74 -11.27
C PHE A 677 -22.09 -24.77 -10.75
N ASN A 678 -20.80 -24.51 -10.90
CA ASN A 678 -19.70 -25.36 -10.43
C ASN A 678 -18.76 -24.62 -9.45
N SER A 679 -19.28 -23.60 -8.76
CA SER A 679 -18.59 -22.84 -7.70
C SER A 679 -19.23 -23.13 -6.34
N ALA A 680 -18.41 -23.24 -5.29
CA ALA A 680 -18.90 -23.33 -3.91
C ALA A 680 -19.43 -21.98 -3.41
N ASP A 681 -18.69 -20.90 -3.69
CA ASP A 681 -19.11 -19.51 -3.43
C ASP A 681 -19.69 -18.90 -4.72
N ALA A 682 -20.98 -19.12 -4.98
CA ALA A 682 -21.66 -18.70 -6.21
C ALA A 682 -22.70 -17.60 -5.95
N ASP A 683 -22.56 -16.46 -6.64
CA ASP A 683 -23.49 -15.33 -6.54
C ASP A 683 -24.83 -15.62 -7.27
N PRO A 684 -25.98 -15.55 -6.56
CA PRO A 684 -27.30 -15.82 -7.13
C PRO A 684 -27.87 -14.67 -7.97
N ARG A 685 -27.23 -13.50 -8.03
CA ARG A 685 -27.73 -12.34 -8.79
C ARG A 685 -27.58 -12.51 -10.31
N GLY A 686 -28.41 -11.78 -11.07
CA GLY A 686 -28.30 -11.70 -12.54
C GLY A 686 -27.17 -10.78 -12.99
N SER A 687 -26.69 -10.96 -14.23
CA SER A 687 -25.63 -10.12 -14.79
C SER A 687 -26.16 -8.86 -15.49
N PHE A 688 -27.34 -8.91 -16.12
CA PHE A 688 -27.97 -7.71 -16.69
C PHE A 688 -28.60 -6.83 -15.60
N ASN A 689 -28.52 -5.50 -15.74
CA ASN A 689 -29.10 -4.52 -14.81
C ASN A 689 -29.90 -3.39 -15.50
N GLY A 690 -29.69 -3.15 -16.80
CA GLY A 690 -30.47 -2.17 -17.57
C GLY A 690 -30.38 -0.72 -17.06
N PHE A 691 -29.29 -0.35 -16.37
CA PHE A 691 -29.13 0.90 -15.62
C PHE A 691 -30.22 1.14 -14.56
N GLY A 692 -30.75 0.08 -13.95
CA GLY A 692 -31.79 0.16 -12.91
C GLY A 692 -33.17 0.59 -13.42
N LYS A 693 -33.42 0.57 -14.74
CA LYS A 693 -34.71 0.97 -15.36
C LYS A 693 -35.84 -0.06 -15.19
N TYR A 694 -35.52 -1.23 -14.65
CA TYR A 694 -36.43 -2.37 -14.51
C TYR A 694 -36.39 -2.90 -13.09
N ASP A 695 -37.45 -3.61 -12.68
CA ASP A 695 -37.51 -4.32 -11.40
C ASP A 695 -36.79 -5.68 -11.56
N MET A 696 -35.53 -5.74 -11.14
CA MET A 696 -34.54 -6.74 -11.61
C MET A 696 -34.42 -8.00 -10.75
N ASP A 697 -35.27 -8.20 -9.75
CA ASP A 697 -35.19 -9.39 -8.88
C ASP A 697 -35.38 -10.73 -9.65
N HIS A 698 -35.90 -10.71 -10.88
CA HIS A 698 -36.21 -11.91 -11.68
C HIS A 698 -35.74 -11.91 -13.16
N LEU A 699 -34.78 -11.07 -13.56
CA LEU A 699 -34.07 -11.19 -14.84
C LEU A 699 -32.58 -10.83 -14.64
N GLY A 700 -31.58 -11.58 -15.06
CA GLY A 700 -31.53 -12.91 -15.67
C GLY A 700 -30.10 -13.11 -16.15
N MET A 701 -29.45 -14.25 -15.87
CA MET A 701 -28.03 -14.42 -16.18
C MET A 701 -27.84 -14.55 -17.71
N ILE A 702 -27.14 -13.60 -18.32
CA ILE A 702 -26.83 -13.61 -19.77
C ILE A 702 -25.34 -13.51 -20.09
N ASP A 703 -24.51 -13.17 -19.09
CA ASP A 703 -23.05 -13.13 -19.18
C ASP A 703 -22.46 -14.39 -18.53
N TYR A 704 -21.68 -15.15 -19.27
CA TYR A 704 -21.24 -16.48 -18.84
C TYR A 704 -19.72 -16.57 -18.71
N ILE A 705 -19.30 -17.49 -17.84
CA ILE A 705 -17.94 -18.04 -17.78
C ILE A 705 -18.10 -19.57 -17.80
N TYR A 706 -17.71 -20.20 -18.90
CA TYR A 706 -17.61 -21.65 -19.06
C TYR A 706 -16.15 -22.07 -19.03
N PHE A 707 -15.86 -23.25 -18.47
CA PHE A 707 -14.50 -23.78 -18.40
C PHE A 707 -14.44 -25.30 -18.64
N SER A 708 -13.32 -25.78 -19.17
CA SER A 708 -12.96 -27.19 -19.27
C SER A 708 -11.46 -27.38 -19.05
N GLY A 709 -11.02 -28.57 -18.65
CA GLY A 709 -9.62 -28.86 -18.29
C GLY A 709 -9.12 -28.28 -16.95
N PHE A 710 -9.84 -27.31 -16.36
CA PHE A 710 -9.61 -26.86 -14.98
C PHE A 710 -10.29 -27.80 -13.96
N LYS A 711 -9.70 -27.95 -12.79
CA LYS A 711 -10.21 -28.76 -11.67
C LYS A 711 -11.59 -28.25 -11.18
N SER A 712 -11.70 -26.96 -10.86
CA SER A 712 -12.93 -26.36 -10.30
C SER A 712 -12.96 -24.83 -10.42
N SER A 713 -14.15 -24.24 -10.32
CA SER A 713 -14.33 -22.82 -9.98
C SER A 713 -14.35 -22.68 -8.46
N ARG A 714 -13.56 -21.77 -7.88
CA ARG A 714 -13.54 -21.52 -6.42
C ARG A 714 -14.65 -20.56 -6.00
N ARG A 715 -14.80 -19.48 -6.76
CA ARG A 715 -15.83 -18.46 -6.58
C ARG A 715 -16.40 -18.03 -7.93
N PHE A 716 -17.64 -17.55 -7.92
CA PHE A 716 -18.27 -16.82 -9.02
C PHE A 716 -19.00 -15.62 -8.42
N LYS A 717 -18.62 -14.40 -8.83
CA LYS A 717 -19.17 -13.15 -8.28
C LYS A 717 -19.77 -12.27 -9.37
N VAL A 718 -20.87 -11.59 -9.03
CA VAL A 718 -21.46 -10.52 -9.82
C VAL A 718 -21.06 -9.20 -9.19
N VAL A 719 -20.42 -8.32 -9.96
CA VAL A 719 -19.82 -7.07 -9.47
C VAL A 719 -20.89 -5.97 -9.47
N THR A 720 -21.49 -5.76 -8.29
CA THR A 720 -22.55 -4.76 -8.08
C THR A 720 -22.05 -3.48 -7.41
N ASP A 721 -20.75 -3.39 -7.14
CA ASP A 721 -20.14 -2.28 -6.40
C ASP A 721 -20.11 -0.98 -7.23
N SER A 722 -20.20 0.15 -6.54
CA SER A 722 -20.17 1.47 -7.17
C SER A 722 -18.73 1.97 -7.31
N TYR A 723 -18.29 2.22 -8.55
CA TYR A 723 -16.96 2.74 -8.88
C TYR A 723 -17.03 4.16 -9.46
N ALA A 724 -16.05 5.00 -9.14
CA ALA A 724 -16.01 6.42 -9.56
C ALA A 724 -17.34 7.20 -9.30
N SER A 725 -18.00 6.90 -8.18
CA SER A 725 -19.32 7.43 -7.80
C SER A 725 -20.47 7.10 -8.77
N ARG A 726 -20.34 6.02 -9.56
CA ARG A 726 -21.39 5.50 -10.45
C ARG A 726 -22.06 4.29 -9.81
N PRO A 727 -23.40 4.28 -9.65
CA PRO A 727 -24.13 3.11 -9.15
C PRO A 727 -24.13 1.96 -10.16
N PHE A 728 -24.07 2.27 -11.45
CA PHE A 728 -23.95 1.32 -12.55
C PHE A 728 -22.77 1.71 -13.43
N ILE A 729 -21.85 0.76 -13.66
CA ILE A 729 -20.65 0.98 -14.48
C ILE A 729 -20.89 0.62 -15.97
N SER A 730 -21.93 -0.19 -16.22
CA SER A 730 -22.50 -0.59 -17.51
C SER A 730 -23.96 -1.05 -17.26
N ASP A 731 -24.76 -1.29 -18.30
CA ASP A 731 -26.08 -1.95 -18.16
C ASP A 731 -25.96 -3.45 -17.86
N HIS A 732 -24.74 -3.96 -17.84
CA HIS A 732 -24.35 -5.25 -17.26
C HIS A 732 -23.45 -5.04 -16.03
N TYR A 733 -23.59 -5.93 -15.05
CA TYR A 733 -22.59 -6.16 -14.00
C TYR A 733 -21.51 -7.10 -14.55
N PRO A 734 -20.21 -6.77 -14.41
CA PRO A 734 -19.14 -7.74 -14.67
C PRO A 734 -19.34 -9.01 -13.85
N VAL A 735 -18.97 -10.15 -14.42
CA VAL A 735 -18.91 -11.43 -13.70
C VAL A 735 -17.49 -11.96 -13.71
N TYR A 736 -16.99 -12.43 -12.56
CA TYR A 736 -15.64 -13.01 -12.46
C TYR A 736 -15.59 -14.30 -11.66
N SER A 737 -14.55 -15.09 -11.91
CA SER A 737 -14.32 -16.38 -11.26
C SER A 737 -12.83 -16.67 -11.06
N ASP A 738 -12.49 -17.38 -9.98
CA ASP A 738 -11.15 -17.92 -9.74
C ASP A 738 -11.14 -19.41 -10.11
N LEU A 739 -10.56 -19.75 -11.26
CA LEU A 739 -10.45 -21.13 -11.75
C LEU A 739 -9.17 -21.80 -11.24
N LEU A 740 -9.29 -23.02 -10.70
CA LEU A 740 -8.16 -23.82 -10.21
C LEU A 740 -7.68 -24.76 -11.33
N PHE A 741 -6.40 -24.69 -11.70
CA PHE A 741 -5.79 -25.65 -12.63
C PHE A 741 -5.84 -27.08 -12.08
#